data_AF-A0A2R4SX45-F1
#
_entry.id   AF-A0A2R4SX45-F1
#
_cell.length_a   1.000
_cell.length_b   1.000
_cell.length_c   1.000
_cell.angle_alpha   90.00
_cell.angle_beta   90.00
_cell.angle_gamma   90.00
#
_symmetry.space_group_name_H-M   'P 1'
#
loop_
_entity.id
_entity.type
_entity.pdbx_description
1 polymer ?
#
loop_
_entity_poly.entity_id
_entity_poly.type
_entity_poly.pdbx_seq_one_letter_code
_entity_poly.pdbx_strand_id
1 'polypeptide(L)'
;MSRSWNRRVFLSAAVVTAAAGATTYATGISATADTPRPPGPGAGRLRVERTTAEYAENLLGTDSAAPHLSWELTAGGRGARQSAYQVRVATEQHALSRRPFWDSGRVVSDRTVNVPYAGPRLRDRTRYHWQVRVWDEQGRASSWSAVRWWETALPADGWLARWIGADAPPAPPGFEGTSWIWSPGTTTGGAPVGPRWFRAALELPAGADVTKATVTATADDDFTLHLDGQQVLHQPESTDSWRIGHSADVTAQVRAAGRQIVLAAVATNRGSAANPAGLLLRLDVETGDGRHQLVTGEGWRASDTEREGWQRPDHDDSSWPAAAVLAPYGQGPWGKGVSLGVPELPAPLLRREFTVRKPVTRARLYIAGLAYYDAEINGRRVGRQVLDPGFTDYDETVLYAVHDVTERLERGFNAIGVTLGRGFFGMTTPNVWNWHTPPWHGEPRLLAQLEIDHPDGTRTTVASGPDWRITDGPTLTNSLYAGETYDARRAPRSWTKPGFKDGEWRAATVQSAPKGAVRAQPHDPIEIIETIRPTGVSELSPGVHVVDMGRTLAGWTRLTVAADAGTTVRLVHGEKLKDDGSVHAETGHVPGRFQTDEYVCGGGGEETWEPKFSYKGFRYVQISGLPRRPSPEHVLGRVVHTRVDEVSEFRCSEPFYERLDKAMRRTVLNNLHGIPTDTPMYEKNGWTGDAQLGAPVMAYAFGVHRFLSKWLGDLADSQNTDGQLPVIVPSGGWGYGDLGPSPEWTTVYPFLVREMYRVYGDDRVAREHWPTLTRYLDWEIARLKDGLAVTALGDYLPPGYGGNPPEDTRLTATAYLHRALVHTAEMAEILGEKATADRYRTAAEQLKSAFNAAFLSPEGHYRTAKDPGYRQTSNAIPLAFGLAPASARASVTKSLLDDVAARGNHLNTGALGTSVLFAALTAEGHPDVAHAIATQRTYPSWGYWFDHGADTMWEMWQLDSRSRDHYFQGTVVQWLYENVAGLRPGDAGYRTFTVRPDARTGVDWARTSIRTVRGRASVDWAHTGTGLRLAVVVPVGAEAEVHVPAARQRDVGVPDGAEYVRSEPGHVIYRVTHGSWEFTATL
;
A
#
# COMPACT_ATOMS: atom_id res chain seq x y z
N MET A 1 -28.99 36.56 -6.01
CA MET A 1 -27.70 37.28 -6.08
C MET A 1 -26.63 36.27 -6.43
N SER A 2 -26.37 36.10 -7.72
CA SER A 2 -25.34 35.19 -8.25
C SER A 2 -24.09 36.00 -8.58
N ARG A 3 -22.91 35.46 -8.30
CA ARG A 3 -21.69 35.75 -9.07
C ARG A 3 -20.71 34.58 -8.91
N SER A 4 -20.41 34.00 -10.05
CA SER A 4 -19.34 33.04 -10.29
C SER A 4 -18.00 33.58 -9.81
N TRP A 5 -17.22 32.72 -9.17
CA TRP A 5 -15.80 32.93 -8.93
C TRP A 5 -15.08 33.03 -10.27
N ASN A 6 -14.69 34.24 -10.64
CA ASN A 6 -13.89 34.50 -11.84
C ASN A 6 -12.48 34.89 -11.36
N ARG A 7 -11.54 33.95 -11.42
CA ARG A 7 -10.10 34.20 -11.20
C ARG A 7 -9.51 34.96 -12.40
N ARG A 8 -9.99 36.17 -12.70
CA ARG A 8 -9.35 37.11 -13.63
C ARG A 8 -9.70 38.56 -13.28
N VAL A 9 -8.79 39.25 -12.59
CA VAL A 9 -8.59 40.71 -12.74
C VAL A 9 -7.10 40.95 -12.91
N PHE A 10 -6.62 40.71 -14.12
CA PHE A 10 -5.70 41.59 -14.83
C PHE A 10 -6.01 41.38 -16.33
N LEU A 11 -6.12 42.50 -17.07
CA LEU A 11 -6.48 42.66 -18.49
C LEU A 11 -7.98 42.80 -18.82
N SER A 12 -8.43 44.06 -18.96
CA SER A 12 -9.37 44.45 -20.01
C SER A 12 -9.50 45.97 -20.19
N ALA A 13 -8.94 46.48 -21.29
CA ALA A 13 -9.41 47.59 -22.13
C ALA A 13 -8.52 47.57 -23.39
N ALA A 14 -8.96 47.59 -24.65
CA ALA A 14 -10.25 47.90 -25.27
C ALA A 14 -10.35 47.19 -26.65
N VAL A 15 -11.59 47.05 -27.15
CA VAL A 15 -11.97 46.68 -28.54
C VAL A 15 -12.32 48.02 -29.26
N VAL A 16 -12.03 48.34 -30.53
CA VAL A 16 -12.56 47.92 -31.86
C VAL A 16 -11.76 48.83 -32.86
N THR A 17 -11.20 48.46 -34.03
CA THR A 17 -11.86 48.15 -35.32
C THR A 17 -10.78 47.78 -36.38
N ALA A 18 -11.21 47.08 -37.43
CA ALA A 18 -10.50 46.42 -38.54
C ALA A 18 -9.57 47.27 -39.46
N ALA A 19 -8.54 46.63 -40.04
CA ALA A 19 -8.40 46.36 -41.49
C ALA A 19 -7.05 45.68 -41.86
N ALA A 20 -7.16 44.71 -42.77
CA ALA A 20 -6.20 44.06 -43.70
C ALA A 20 -4.68 44.34 -43.65
N GLY A 21 -3.89 43.27 -43.80
CA GLY A 21 -2.55 43.32 -44.41
C GLY A 21 -1.55 42.31 -43.86
N ALA A 22 -1.14 41.36 -44.70
CA ALA A 22 -0.16 40.31 -44.40
C ALA A 22 1.25 40.85 -44.17
N THR A 23 1.97 40.35 -43.14
CA THR A 23 3.39 39.93 -43.25
C THR A 23 3.93 39.30 -41.95
N THR A 24 4.74 38.27 -42.15
CA THR A 24 5.56 37.48 -41.20
C THR A 24 6.41 38.30 -40.24
N TYR A 25 6.40 38.01 -38.93
CA TYR A 25 7.51 38.33 -38.02
C TYR A 25 7.62 37.38 -36.82
N ALA A 26 8.86 37.24 -36.37
CA ALA A 26 9.40 36.37 -35.33
C ALA A 26 8.70 36.47 -33.97
N THR A 27 8.53 35.32 -33.31
CA THR A 27 7.99 35.19 -31.96
C THR A 27 9.07 35.47 -30.90
N GLY A 28 9.18 36.75 -30.52
CA GLY A 28 9.80 37.16 -29.27
C GLY A 28 8.83 36.88 -28.11
N ILE A 29 9.22 35.98 -27.21
CA ILE A 29 8.53 35.75 -25.94
C ILE A 29 8.82 36.95 -25.04
N SER A 30 7.86 37.87 -24.92
CA SER A 30 7.92 38.95 -23.93
C SER A 30 7.53 38.39 -22.57
N ALA A 31 8.53 38.17 -21.71
CA ALA A 31 8.33 37.99 -20.29
C ALA A 31 7.69 39.28 -19.75
N THR A 32 6.45 39.21 -19.27
CA THR A 32 5.90 40.25 -18.41
C THR A 32 6.73 40.27 -17.14
N ALA A 33 7.62 41.26 -17.03
CA ALA A 33 8.36 41.55 -15.82
C ALA A 33 7.37 41.86 -14.70
N ASP A 34 7.30 40.98 -13.71
CA ASP A 34 6.80 41.30 -12.39
C ASP A 34 7.61 42.52 -11.91
N THR A 35 6.92 43.63 -11.66
CA THR A 35 7.59 44.80 -11.09
C THR A 35 8.10 44.42 -9.70
N PRO A 36 9.39 44.62 -9.37
CA PRO A 36 9.91 44.26 -8.06
C PRO A 36 9.18 45.10 -7.00
N ARG A 37 8.34 44.46 -6.19
CA ARG A 37 7.80 45.09 -4.99
C ARG A 37 9.01 45.36 -4.07
N PRO A 38 9.15 46.58 -3.51
CA PRO A 38 10.31 46.88 -2.69
C PRO A 38 10.38 45.92 -1.49
N PRO A 39 11.58 45.48 -1.11
CA PRO A 39 11.76 44.58 0.02
C PRO A 39 11.17 45.20 1.29
N GLY A 40 10.55 44.35 2.12
CA GLY A 40 10.09 44.79 3.44
C GLY A 40 11.28 45.34 4.25
N PRO A 41 11.21 46.56 4.80
CA PRO A 41 12.27 47.09 5.64
C PRO A 41 12.43 46.18 6.87
N GLY A 42 13.55 45.45 6.96
CA GLY A 42 13.88 44.62 8.14
C GLY A 42 14.11 43.12 7.92
N ALA A 43 14.09 42.60 6.69
CA ALA A 43 14.44 41.20 6.44
C ALA A 43 15.93 40.91 6.71
N GLY A 44 16.20 39.94 7.60
CA GLY A 44 17.54 39.42 7.88
C GLY A 44 18.14 38.68 6.68
N ARG A 45 19.44 38.35 6.76
CA ARG A 45 20.11 37.56 5.71
C ARG A 45 19.48 36.17 5.58
N LEU A 46 19.28 35.73 4.34
CA LEU A 46 18.88 34.35 4.02
C LEU A 46 19.91 33.34 4.53
N ARG A 47 19.42 32.24 5.07
CA ARG A 47 20.17 31.03 5.41
C ARG A 47 19.52 29.82 4.75
N VAL A 48 20.35 28.90 4.29
CA VAL A 48 19.90 27.59 3.80
C VAL A 48 19.86 26.64 4.98
N GLU A 49 18.66 26.19 5.35
CA GLU A 49 18.42 25.38 6.55
C GLU A 49 18.58 23.89 6.26
N ARG A 50 17.94 23.44 5.19
CA ARG A 50 17.89 22.02 4.79
C ARG A 50 18.00 21.90 3.28
N THR A 51 18.68 20.86 2.81
CA THR A 51 18.84 20.56 1.40
C THR A 51 18.56 19.09 1.12
N THR A 52 17.91 18.79 -0.01
CA THR A 52 17.57 17.43 -0.40
C THR A 52 17.81 17.20 -1.89
N ALA A 53 18.19 15.98 -2.26
CA ALA A 53 18.17 15.47 -3.62
C ALA A 53 17.11 14.36 -3.70
N GLU A 54 16.14 14.47 -4.61
CA GLU A 54 14.97 13.57 -4.69
C GLU A 54 14.34 13.36 -3.29
N TYR A 55 14.10 14.47 -2.59
CA TYR A 55 13.47 14.54 -1.25
C TYR A 55 14.24 13.84 -0.10
N ALA A 56 15.43 13.30 -0.36
CA ALA A 56 16.33 12.75 0.65
C ALA A 56 17.51 13.70 0.93
N GLU A 57 17.93 13.83 2.20
CA GLU A 57 19.11 14.64 2.52
C GLU A 57 20.41 14.02 2.01
N ASN A 58 20.52 12.70 2.14
CA ASN A 58 21.54 11.92 1.47
C ASN A 58 20.87 10.73 0.78
N LEU A 59 21.21 10.52 -0.49
CA LEU A 59 20.55 9.53 -1.34
C LEU A 59 21.55 8.52 -1.85
N LEU A 60 21.41 7.25 -1.47
CA LEU A 60 22.25 6.17 -1.95
C LEU A 60 21.52 5.34 -3.00
N GLY A 61 22.10 5.22 -4.20
CA GLY A 61 21.60 4.33 -5.22
C GLY A 61 20.42 4.90 -6.01
N THR A 62 20.56 6.09 -6.58
CA THR A 62 19.54 6.68 -7.48
C THR A 62 19.86 6.43 -8.95
N ASP A 63 18.87 6.06 -9.75
CA ASP A 63 18.96 5.96 -11.22
C ASP A 63 18.45 7.22 -11.93
N SER A 64 17.99 8.24 -11.18
CA SER A 64 17.68 9.58 -11.73
C SER A 64 18.90 10.18 -12.43
N ALA A 65 18.76 10.41 -13.75
CA ALA A 65 19.80 11.01 -14.59
C ALA A 65 20.02 12.50 -14.29
N ALA A 66 19.00 13.17 -13.75
CA ALA A 66 19.02 14.58 -13.38
C ALA A 66 18.32 14.77 -12.02
N PRO A 67 18.99 14.44 -10.90
CA PRO A 67 18.40 14.55 -9.58
C PRO A 67 17.87 15.95 -9.28
N HIS A 68 16.67 16.02 -8.73
CA HIS A 68 16.01 17.26 -8.35
C HIS A 68 16.49 17.72 -6.99
N LEU A 69 17.04 18.93 -6.95
CA LEU A 69 17.60 19.57 -5.77
C LEU A 69 16.58 20.56 -5.19
N SER A 70 16.36 20.48 -3.89
CA SER A 70 15.51 21.41 -3.15
C SER A 70 16.24 21.96 -1.93
N TRP A 71 15.89 23.18 -1.53
CA TRP A 71 16.44 23.81 -0.33
C TRP A 71 15.40 24.66 0.41
N GLU A 72 15.34 24.45 1.72
CA GLU A 72 14.52 25.23 2.65
C GLU A 72 15.32 26.44 3.12
N LEU A 73 14.67 27.60 3.18
CA LEU A 73 15.29 28.88 3.52
C LEU A 73 14.70 29.47 4.80
N THR A 74 15.54 30.12 5.60
CA THR A 74 15.15 30.88 6.79
C THR A 74 15.73 32.29 6.76
N ALA A 75 15.05 33.24 7.40
CA ALA A 75 15.54 34.60 7.61
C ALA A 75 14.88 35.23 8.85
N GLY A 76 15.53 36.22 9.45
CA GLY A 76 14.87 37.08 10.44
C GLY A 76 13.93 38.09 9.78
N GLY A 77 12.99 38.65 10.53
CA GLY A 77 12.05 39.66 10.03
C GLY A 77 11.00 39.09 9.06
N ARG A 78 10.46 39.94 8.18
CA ARG A 78 9.37 39.61 7.25
C ARG A 78 9.74 39.91 5.80
N GLY A 79 9.10 39.23 4.85
CA GLY A 79 9.22 39.50 3.42
C GLY A 79 10.53 39.04 2.75
N ALA A 80 11.31 38.16 3.38
CA ALA A 80 12.51 37.60 2.77
C ALA A 80 12.16 36.72 1.56
N ARG A 81 12.91 36.89 0.47
CA ARG A 81 12.75 36.17 -0.80
C ARG A 81 14.10 35.89 -1.44
N GLN A 82 14.20 34.77 -2.16
CA GLN A 82 15.34 34.45 -3.01
C GLN A 82 15.20 35.18 -4.35
N SER A 83 16.29 35.79 -4.82
CA SER A 83 16.41 36.36 -6.17
C SER A 83 17.29 35.53 -7.12
N ALA A 84 18.25 34.78 -6.56
CA ALA A 84 19.15 33.93 -7.31
C ALA A 84 19.70 32.79 -6.45
N TYR A 85 20.23 31.75 -7.10
CA TYR A 85 20.96 30.66 -6.45
C TYR A 85 22.23 30.30 -7.21
N GLN A 86 23.11 29.53 -6.57
CA GLN A 86 24.26 28.89 -7.18
C GLN A 86 24.47 27.53 -6.54
N VAL A 87 24.49 26.49 -7.38
CA VAL A 87 24.75 25.11 -6.97
C VAL A 87 26.16 24.72 -7.40
N ARG A 88 26.86 24.01 -6.52
CA ARG A 88 28.12 23.34 -6.82
C ARG A 88 28.02 21.87 -6.54
N VAL A 89 28.56 21.07 -7.44
CA VAL A 89 28.60 19.61 -7.36
C VAL A 89 30.03 19.15 -7.62
N ALA A 90 30.52 18.17 -6.86
CA ALA A 90 31.84 17.56 -7.04
C ALA A 90 31.82 16.09 -6.63
N THR A 91 32.71 15.28 -7.20
CA THR A 91 32.88 13.86 -6.79
C THR A 91 33.63 13.69 -5.48
N GLU A 92 34.27 14.76 -5.00
CA GLU A 92 34.97 14.82 -3.71
C GLU A 92 34.60 16.14 -3.01
N GLN A 93 34.32 16.08 -1.72
CA GLN A 93 33.85 17.24 -0.95
C GLN A 93 34.81 18.44 -1.02
N HIS A 94 36.13 18.23 -0.92
CA HIS A 94 37.11 19.31 -0.93
C HIS A 94 37.23 19.99 -2.31
N ALA A 95 36.87 19.29 -3.40
CA ALA A 95 36.90 19.83 -4.75
C ALA A 95 35.79 20.86 -5.03
N LEU A 96 34.71 20.88 -4.22
CA LEU A 96 33.61 21.85 -4.33
C LEU A 96 34.08 23.31 -4.38
N SER A 97 35.16 23.66 -3.66
CA SER A 97 35.67 25.03 -3.59
C SER A 97 36.75 25.35 -4.64
N ARG A 98 37.43 24.34 -5.18
CA ARG A 98 38.62 24.51 -6.04
C ARG A 98 38.31 24.26 -7.51
N ARG A 99 37.68 23.12 -7.81
CA ARG A 99 37.38 22.64 -9.17
C ARG A 99 36.15 21.74 -9.13
N PRO A 100 34.95 22.32 -8.97
CA PRO A 100 33.72 21.53 -8.93
C PRO A 100 33.52 20.78 -10.26
N PHE A 101 32.90 19.61 -10.18
CA PHE A 101 32.43 18.85 -11.35
C PHE A 101 31.39 19.66 -12.14
N TRP A 102 30.55 20.41 -11.42
CA TRP A 102 29.62 21.37 -11.99
C TRP A 102 29.45 22.57 -11.06
N ASP A 103 29.43 23.77 -11.64
CA ASP A 103 29.05 25.01 -10.98
C ASP A 103 28.01 25.68 -11.88
N SER A 104 26.80 25.91 -11.35
CA SER A 104 25.73 26.54 -12.12
C SER A 104 26.02 28.01 -12.45
N GLY A 105 27.01 28.62 -11.79
CA GLY A 105 27.11 30.07 -11.68
C GLY A 105 25.91 30.64 -10.92
N ARG A 106 25.83 31.98 -10.87
CA ARG A 106 24.66 32.65 -10.31
C ARG A 106 23.49 32.56 -11.30
N VAL A 107 22.47 31.80 -10.95
CA VAL A 107 21.23 31.65 -11.72
C VAL A 107 20.17 32.57 -11.12
N VAL A 108 19.64 33.50 -11.93
CA VAL A 108 18.55 34.40 -11.51
C VAL A 108 17.24 33.62 -11.52
N SER A 109 16.73 33.29 -10.33
CA SER A 109 15.50 32.51 -10.14
C SER A 109 15.09 32.50 -8.66
N ASP A 110 13.78 32.54 -8.41
CA ASP A 110 13.16 32.35 -7.10
C ASP A 110 12.88 30.87 -6.77
N ARG A 111 13.16 29.95 -7.69
CA ARG A 111 12.91 28.52 -7.51
C ARG A 111 13.83 27.94 -6.44
N THR A 112 13.23 27.27 -5.46
CA THR A 112 13.93 26.58 -4.36
C THR A 112 13.53 25.10 -4.25
N VAL A 113 12.55 24.68 -5.05
CA VAL A 113 11.93 23.35 -4.99
C VAL A 113 12.06 22.70 -6.37
N ASN A 114 12.49 21.44 -6.38
CA ASN A 114 12.66 20.60 -7.56
C ASN A 114 13.50 21.27 -8.66
N VAL A 115 14.65 21.85 -8.30
CA VAL A 115 15.59 22.41 -9.27
C VAL A 115 16.38 21.25 -9.89
N PRO A 116 16.21 20.94 -11.19
CA PRO A 116 16.89 19.80 -11.80
C PRO A 116 18.40 20.04 -11.84
N TYR A 117 19.17 18.98 -11.59
CA TYR A 117 20.58 18.97 -11.93
C TYR A 117 20.77 19.24 -13.43
N ALA A 118 21.53 20.29 -13.75
CA ALA A 118 21.76 20.74 -15.13
C ALA A 118 23.25 20.74 -15.50
N GLY A 119 24.05 19.91 -14.82
CA GLY A 119 25.47 19.74 -15.11
C GLY A 119 25.75 18.65 -16.14
N PRO A 120 27.03 18.28 -16.32
CA PRO A 120 27.42 17.19 -17.22
C PRO A 120 26.75 15.85 -16.85
N ARG A 121 26.59 14.95 -17.83
CA ARG A 121 26.04 13.61 -17.60
C ARG A 121 26.69 12.95 -16.37
N LEU A 122 25.86 12.53 -15.43
CA LEU A 122 26.31 11.82 -14.24
C LEU A 122 26.92 10.48 -14.64
N ARG A 123 27.99 10.10 -13.92
CA ARG A 123 28.62 8.79 -14.02
C ARG A 123 27.88 7.84 -13.10
N ASP A 124 27.74 6.59 -13.51
CA ASP A 124 27.14 5.55 -12.68
C ASP A 124 28.01 5.25 -11.45
N ARG A 125 27.41 4.67 -10.41
CA ARG A 125 28.12 4.22 -9.20
C ARG A 125 29.01 5.29 -8.57
N THR A 126 28.64 6.56 -8.70
CA THR A 126 29.48 7.71 -8.34
C THR A 126 28.77 8.57 -7.31
N ARG A 127 29.47 8.85 -6.20
CA ARG A 127 29.00 9.80 -5.19
C ARG A 127 29.28 11.23 -5.65
N TYR A 128 28.26 12.07 -5.57
CA TYR A 128 28.30 13.48 -5.87
C TYR A 128 27.96 14.26 -4.59
N HIS A 129 28.94 15.02 -4.11
CA HIS A 129 28.77 16.00 -3.05
C HIS A 129 28.27 17.30 -3.64
N TRP A 130 27.36 17.98 -2.93
CA TRP A 130 26.81 19.24 -3.40
C TRP A 130 26.52 20.21 -2.27
N GLN A 131 26.44 21.49 -2.65
CA GLN A 131 26.05 22.59 -1.79
C GLN A 131 25.38 23.68 -2.62
N VAL A 132 24.57 24.51 -1.98
CA VAL A 132 23.90 25.65 -2.59
C VAL A 132 24.12 26.90 -1.76
N ARG A 133 24.20 28.05 -2.42
CA ARG A 133 24.05 29.38 -1.78
C ARG A 133 23.03 30.19 -2.55
N VAL A 134 22.42 31.15 -1.88
CA VAL A 134 21.32 31.95 -2.41
C VAL A 134 21.59 33.44 -2.25
N TRP A 135 20.88 34.27 -3.01
CA TRP A 135 20.89 35.73 -2.88
C TRP A 135 19.50 36.22 -2.54
N ASP A 136 19.43 37.23 -1.69
CA ASP A 136 18.20 37.99 -1.47
C ASP A 136 17.97 39.06 -2.54
N GLU A 137 16.86 39.79 -2.45
CA GLU A 137 16.50 40.87 -3.38
C GLU A 137 17.45 42.08 -3.31
N GLN A 138 18.26 42.21 -2.25
CA GLN A 138 19.31 43.24 -2.14
C GLN A 138 20.64 42.77 -2.73
N GLY A 139 20.68 41.56 -3.31
CA GLY A 139 21.90 40.99 -3.87
C GLY A 139 22.91 40.53 -2.81
N ARG A 140 22.49 40.35 -1.54
CA ARG A 140 23.35 39.80 -0.49
C ARG A 140 23.34 38.28 -0.56
N ALA A 141 24.51 37.66 -0.70
CA ALA A 141 24.65 36.21 -0.70
C ALA A 141 24.52 35.63 0.72
N SER A 142 23.92 34.45 0.82
CA SER A 142 24.00 33.58 2.00
C SER A 142 25.39 32.93 2.11
N SER A 143 25.67 32.31 3.26
CA SER A 143 26.69 31.26 3.31
C SER A 143 26.29 30.08 2.40
N TRP A 144 27.28 29.25 2.05
CA TRP A 144 26.98 27.93 1.48
C TRP A 144 26.22 27.09 2.50
N SER A 145 25.34 26.22 2.00
CA SER A 145 24.65 25.20 2.79
C SER A 145 25.64 24.21 3.39
N ALA A 146 25.18 23.38 4.33
CA ALA A 146 25.87 22.15 4.64
C ALA A 146 26.04 21.31 3.36
N VAL A 147 27.17 20.60 3.26
CA VAL A 147 27.42 19.68 2.14
C VAL A 147 26.56 18.43 2.34
N ARG A 148 25.80 18.09 1.30
CA ARG A 148 25.03 16.85 1.19
C ARG A 148 25.52 16.04 -0.01
N TRP A 149 25.03 14.82 -0.18
CA TRP A 149 25.43 13.99 -1.32
C TRP A 149 24.30 13.10 -1.84
N TRP A 150 24.37 12.77 -3.13
CA TRP A 150 23.69 11.61 -3.69
C TRP A 150 24.71 10.69 -4.34
N GLU A 151 24.37 9.42 -4.51
CA GLU A 151 25.20 8.43 -5.17
C GLU A 151 24.37 7.70 -6.22
N THR A 152 24.84 7.71 -7.47
CA THR A 152 24.16 7.07 -8.59
C THR A 152 24.22 5.54 -8.48
N ALA A 153 23.18 4.90 -9.01
CA ALA A 153 23.01 3.46 -8.92
C ALA A 153 23.83 2.69 -9.96
N LEU A 154 23.61 1.38 -10.01
CA LEU A 154 24.13 0.50 -11.06
C LEU A 154 23.28 0.69 -12.33
N PRO A 155 23.86 0.91 -13.52
CA PRO A 155 23.06 1.04 -14.73
C PRO A 155 22.48 -0.33 -15.11
N ALA A 156 21.41 -0.35 -15.91
CA ALA A 156 20.72 -1.59 -16.29
C ALA A 156 21.63 -2.61 -17.00
N ASP A 157 22.60 -2.15 -17.78
CA ASP A 157 23.62 -2.97 -18.45
C ASP A 157 24.87 -3.24 -17.58
N GLY A 158 24.89 -2.74 -16.34
CA GLY A 158 26.00 -2.87 -15.40
C GLY A 158 26.03 -4.19 -14.62
N TRP A 159 25.02 -5.04 -14.76
CA TRP A 159 24.92 -6.32 -14.07
C TRP A 159 25.81 -7.38 -14.74
N LEU A 160 26.74 -7.92 -13.96
CA LEU A 160 27.46 -9.17 -14.23
C LEU A 160 26.79 -10.36 -13.53
N ALA A 161 25.92 -10.06 -12.55
CA ALA A 161 25.14 -11.03 -11.82
C ALA A 161 24.08 -11.70 -12.71
N ARG A 162 23.77 -12.94 -12.38
CA ARG A 162 22.66 -13.70 -12.95
C ARG A 162 21.64 -13.97 -11.86
N TRP A 163 20.38 -14.05 -12.27
CA TRP A 163 19.32 -14.57 -11.42
C TRP A 163 19.64 -16.02 -11.04
N ILE A 164 19.65 -16.30 -9.74
CA ILE A 164 19.85 -17.66 -9.22
C ILE A 164 18.76 -17.98 -8.20
N GLY A 165 18.37 -19.24 -8.10
CA GLY A 165 17.30 -19.66 -7.19
C GLY A 165 17.07 -21.17 -7.26
N ALA A 166 16.13 -21.65 -6.47
CA ALA A 166 15.68 -23.04 -6.56
C ALA A 166 14.83 -23.22 -7.82
N ASP A 167 14.90 -24.42 -8.41
CA ASP A 167 13.97 -24.82 -9.46
C ASP A 167 12.57 -25.01 -8.87
N ALA A 168 11.55 -24.64 -9.65
CA ALA A 168 10.17 -24.90 -9.26
C ALA A 168 9.97 -26.41 -9.08
N PRO A 169 9.27 -26.84 -8.01
CA PRO A 169 8.88 -28.23 -7.91
C PRO A 169 7.99 -28.57 -9.12
N PRO A 170 8.09 -29.80 -9.66
CA PRO A 170 7.22 -30.20 -10.75
C PRO A 170 5.76 -30.09 -10.31
N ALA A 171 4.91 -29.48 -11.14
CA ALA A 171 3.49 -29.37 -10.83
C ALA A 171 2.88 -30.77 -10.63
N PRO A 172 2.03 -30.95 -9.60
CA PRO A 172 1.29 -32.19 -9.45
C PRO A 172 0.38 -32.40 -10.67
N PRO A 173 0.08 -33.65 -11.02
CA PRO A 173 -0.77 -33.95 -12.16
C PRO A 173 -2.19 -33.42 -11.93
N GLY A 174 -2.69 -32.69 -12.93
CA GLY A 174 -4.06 -32.17 -12.99
C GLY A 174 -5.13 -33.25 -13.10
N PHE A 175 -6.39 -32.81 -13.05
CA PHE A 175 -7.56 -33.69 -13.12
C PHE A 175 -8.03 -33.97 -14.55
N GLU A 176 -7.27 -33.60 -15.58
CA GLU A 176 -7.56 -33.93 -16.97
C GLU A 176 -7.67 -35.45 -17.16
N GLY A 177 -8.78 -35.89 -17.75
CA GLY A 177 -9.08 -37.32 -17.95
C GLY A 177 -9.76 -38.00 -16.76
N THR A 178 -10.01 -37.30 -15.65
CA THR A 178 -10.80 -37.81 -14.52
C THR A 178 -12.28 -37.43 -14.64
N SER A 179 -13.15 -38.10 -13.89
CA SER A 179 -14.57 -37.77 -13.74
C SER A 179 -14.98 -37.72 -12.27
N TRP A 180 -15.90 -36.81 -11.94
CA TRP A 180 -16.57 -36.76 -10.64
C TRP A 180 -17.43 -38.01 -10.47
N ILE A 181 -17.23 -38.75 -9.38
CA ILE A 181 -18.00 -39.96 -9.06
C ILE A 181 -18.76 -39.84 -7.74
N TRP A 182 -19.87 -40.56 -7.62
CA TRP A 182 -20.61 -40.71 -6.37
C TRP A 182 -21.32 -42.07 -6.25
N SER A 183 -22.26 -42.24 -5.32
CA SER A 183 -23.06 -43.46 -5.19
C SER A 183 -23.99 -43.70 -6.38
N PRO A 184 -24.30 -44.97 -6.71
CA PRO A 184 -25.20 -45.32 -7.80
C PRO A 184 -26.55 -44.58 -7.76
N GLY A 185 -27.11 -44.25 -8.93
CA GLY A 185 -28.42 -43.60 -9.05
C GLY A 185 -28.42 -42.08 -8.77
N THR A 186 -27.25 -41.47 -8.58
CA THR A 186 -27.08 -40.03 -8.31
C THR A 186 -26.99 -39.20 -9.60
N THR A 187 -27.39 -37.92 -9.55
CA THR A 187 -27.15 -36.91 -10.60
C THR A 187 -26.27 -35.77 -10.09
N THR A 188 -25.70 -34.95 -10.98
CA THR A 188 -24.82 -33.81 -10.64
C THR A 188 -25.43 -32.76 -9.72
N GLY A 189 -26.77 -32.67 -9.64
CA GLY A 189 -27.48 -31.70 -8.79
C GLY A 189 -28.19 -32.29 -7.57
N GLY A 190 -28.10 -33.62 -7.36
CA GLY A 190 -28.94 -34.32 -6.39
C GLY A 190 -28.29 -35.59 -5.85
N ALA A 191 -27.14 -35.44 -5.20
CA ALA A 191 -26.46 -36.47 -4.46
C ALA A 191 -27.04 -36.61 -3.05
N PRO A 192 -27.23 -37.84 -2.52
CA PRO A 192 -27.70 -37.99 -1.15
C PRO A 192 -26.66 -37.51 -0.14
N VAL A 193 -27.16 -36.93 0.96
CA VAL A 193 -26.37 -36.47 2.10
C VAL A 193 -25.72 -37.64 2.84
N GLY A 194 -24.52 -37.43 3.38
CA GLY A 194 -23.78 -38.38 4.20
C GLY A 194 -22.58 -39.02 3.51
N PRO A 195 -21.87 -39.91 4.21
CA PRO A 195 -20.62 -40.50 3.73
C PRO A 195 -20.85 -41.56 2.66
N ARG A 196 -19.91 -41.66 1.72
CA ARG A 196 -19.79 -42.74 0.74
C ARG A 196 -18.37 -43.27 0.73
N TRP A 197 -18.25 -44.58 0.65
CA TRP A 197 -16.97 -45.27 0.58
C TRP A 197 -16.71 -45.73 -0.84
N PHE A 198 -15.51 -45.48 -1.34
CA PHE A 198 -15.10 -45.73 -2.72
C PHE A 198 -13.85 -46.59 -2.74
N ARG A 199 -13.78 -47.53 -3.68
CA ARG A 199 -12.61 -48.40 -3.89
C ARG A 199 -12.33 -48.62 -5.37
N ALA A 200 -11.04 -48.65 -5.71
CA ALA A 200 -10.53 -49.15 -6.98
C ALA A 200 -9.07 -49.63 -6.81
N ALA A 201 -8.61 -50.46 -7.75
CA ALA A 201 -7.25 -51.00 -7.74
C ALA A 201 -6.52 -50.71 -9.06
N LEU A 202 -5.22 -50.48 -8.96
CA LEU A 202 -4.28 -50.37 -10.08
C LEU A 202 -3.34 -51.57 -10.07
N GLU A 203 -3.30 -52.32 -11.17
CA GLU A 203 -2.35 -53.41 -11.37
C GLU A 203 -1.10 -52.91 -12.11
N LEU A 204 0.06 -53.02 -11.47
CA LEU A 204 1.35 -52.78 -12.11
C LEU A 204 1.90 -54.06 -12.78
N PRO A 205 2.76 -53.92 -13.81
CA PRO A 205 3.53 -55.04 -14.34
C PRO A 205 4.36 -55.74 -13.26
N ALA A 206 4.54 -57.06 -13.37
CA ALA A 206 5.37 -57.80 -12.43
C ALA A 206 6.83 -57.32 -12.51
N GLY A 207 7.42 -56.93 -11.37
CA GLY A 207 8.79 -56.43 -11.30
C GLY A 207 8.97 -54.96 -11.72
N ALA A 208 7.88 -54.19 -11.83
CA ALA A 208 7.94 -52.77 -12.17
C ALA A 208 8.84 -51.97 -11.21
N ASP A 209 9.84 -51.29 -11.77
CA ASP A 209 10.70 -50.36 -11.02
C ASP A 209 10.02 -48.99 -10.92
N VAL A 210 9.32 -48.74 -9.83
CA VAL A 210 8.60 -47.48 -9.59
C VAL A 210 9.60 -46.37 -9.30
N THR A 211 9.71 -45.39 -10.20
CA THR A 211 10.60 -44.25 -10.06
C THR A 211 9.93 -43.09 -9.34
N LYS A 212 8.62 -42.91 -9.54
CA LYS A 212 7.81 -41.84 -8.94
C LYS A 212 6.34 -42.26 -8.87
N ALA A 213 5.65 -41.90 -7.79
CA ALA A 213 4.20 -41.98 -7.72
C ALA A 213 3.60 -40.73 -7.04
N THR A 214 2.52 -40.20 -7.61
CA THR A 214 1.85 -39.02 -7.09
C THR A 214 0.34 -39.24 -7.11
N VAL A 215 -0.31 -38.97 -6.00
CA VAL A 215 -1.77 -39.01 -5.89
C VAL A 215 -2.32 -37.60 -5.71
N THR A 216 -3.43 -37.31 -6.38
CA THR A 216 -4.12 -36.02 -6.37
C THR A 216 -5.62 -36.25 -6.15
N ALA A 217 -6.25 -35.54 -5.23
CA ALA A 217 -7.68 -35.71 -4.93
C ALA A 217 -8.38 -34.43 -4.45
N THR A 218 -9.68 -34.35 -4.70
CA THR A 218 -10.61 -33.36 -4.14
C THR A 218 -12.01 -33.99 -3.98
N ALA A 219 -12.85 -33.42 -3.11
CA ALA A 219 -14.24 -33.83 -3.00
C ALA A 219 -15.17 -32.66 -2.65
N ASP A 220 -16.43 -32.83 -3.00
CA ASP A 220 -17.55 -31.99 -2.58
C ASP A 220 -18.39 -32.82 -1.59
N ASP A 221 -18.26 -32.65 -0.26
CA ASP A 221 -17.61 -31.55 0.48
C ASP A 221 -16.29 -31.92 1.21
N ASP A 222 -16.05 -33.18 1.56
CA ASP A 222 -14.83 -33.60 2.26
C ASP A 222 -14.39 -35.01 1.88
N PHE A 223 -13.13 -35.35 2.13
CA PHE A 223 -12.65 -36.72 1.93
C PHE A 223 -11.49 -37.15 2.83
N THR A 224 -11.36 -38.47 3.02
CA THR A 224 -10.13 -39.12 3.51
C THR A 224 -9.73 -40.23 2.56
N LEU A 225 -8.48 -40.20 2.11
CA LEU A 225 -7.94 -41.15 1.14
C LEU A 225 -6.88 -42.04 1.75
N HIS A 226 -6.98 -43.33 1.46
CA HIS A 226 -6.05 -44.36 1.84
C HIS A 226 -5.43 -45.03 0.60
N LEU A 227 -4.16 -45.40 0.73
CA LEU A 227 -3.43 -46.29 -0.18
C LEU A 227 -3.03 -47.52 0.61
N ASP A 228 -3.52 -48.69 0.22
CA ASP A 228 -3.30 -49.98 0.91
C ASP A 228 -3.55 -49.91 2.42
N GLY A 229 -4.58 -49.17 2.82
CA GLY A 229 -4.99 -48.99 4.21
C GLY A 229 -4.22 -47.92 4.99
N GLN A 230 -3.17 -47.31 4.41
CA GLN A 230 -2.49 -46.15 5.00
C GLN A 230 -3.14 -44.85 4.51
N GLN A 231 -3.52 -43.97 5.42
CA GLN A 231 -4.04 -42.65 5.06
C GLN A 231 -2.93 -41.81 4.39
N VAL A 232 -3.20 -41.32 3.19
CA VAL A 232 -2.23 -40.54 2.38
C VAL A 232 -2.68 -39.10 2.13
N LEU A 233 -3.99 -38.83 2.10
CA LEU A 233 -4.56 -37.48 1.98
C LEU A 233 -5.83 -37.37 2.83
N HIS A 234 -6.10 -36.16 3.32
CA HIS A 234 -7.33 -35.81 4.03
C HIS A 234 -7.67 -34.34 3.78
N GLN A 235 -8.94 -34.08 3.49
CA GLN A 235 -9.51 -32.74 3.40
C GLN A 235 -10.72 -32.69 4.33
N PRO A 236 -10.72 -31.83 5.37
CA PRO A 236 -11.90 -31.61 6.19
C PRO A 236 -12.95 -30.77 5.45
N GLU A 237 -14.18 -30.77 5.96
CA GLU A 237 -15.27 -29.93 5.47
C GLU A 237 -14.87 -28.45 5.50
N SER A 238 -15.11 -27.76 4.39
CA SER A 238 -14.95 -26.32 4.24
C SER A 238 -15.86 -25.83 3.12
N THR A 239 -16.29 -24.59 3.17
CA THR A 239 -17.02 -23.94 2.07
C THR A 239 -16.22 -24.05 0.78
N ASP A 240 -16.86 -24.53 -0.30
CA ASP A 240 -16.26 -24.71 -1.63
C ASP A 240 -14.94 -25.51 -1.62
N SER A 241 -14.77 -26.43 -0.67
CA SER A 241 -13.60 -27.31 -0.52
C SER A 241 -13.21 -28.03 -1.81
N TRP A 242 -14.19 -28.39 -2.63
CA TRP A 242 -14.01 -29.07 -3.92
C TRP A 242 -13.10 -28.31 -4.88
N ARG A 243 -13.00 -26.98 -4.75
CA ARG A 243 -12.12 -26.11 -5.56
C ARG A 243 -10.63 -26.28 -5.23
N ILE A 244 -10.29 -26.98 -4.14
CA ILE A 244 -8.93 -27.15 -3.68
C ILE A 244 -8.53 -28.62 -3.83
N GLY A 245 -7.70 -28.90 -4.82
CA GLY A 245 -7.09 -30.22 -5.00
C GLY A 245 -5.84 -30.39 -4.13
N HIS A 246 -5.74 -31.54 -3.48
CA HIS A 246 -4.62 -31.95 -2.63
C HIS A 246 -3.77 -32.96 -3.36
N SER A 247 -2.45 -32.89 -3.20
CA SER A 247 -1.52 -33.86 -3.79
C SER A 247 -0.50 -34.36 -2.78
N ALA A 248 -0.06 -35.60 -2.96
CA ALA A 248 1.00 -36.22 -2.16
C ALA A 248 1.92 -37.08 -3.04
N ASP A 249 3.23 -37.01 -2.75
CA ASP A 249 4.18 -38.02 -3.21
C ASP A 249 3.94 -39.31 -2.41
N VAL A 250 3.55 -40.36 -3.13
CA VAL A 250 3.26 -41.69 -2.56
C VAL A 250 4.22 -42.75 -3.09
N THR A 251 5.40 -42.34 -3.59
CA THR A 251 6.39 -43.22 -4.22
C THR A 251 6.81 -44.34 -3.28
N ALA A 252 7.07 -44.03 -2.00
CA ALA A 252 7.48 -45.03 -1.03
C ALA A 252 6.37 -46.04 -0.71
N GLN A 253 5.13 -45.57 -0.60
CA GLN A 253 3.95 -46.37 -0.31
C GLN A 253 3.64 -47.31 -1.50
N VAL A 254 3.70 -46.80 -2.73
CA VAL A 254 3.50 -47.60 -3.94
C VAL A 254 4.61 -48.66 -4.11
N ARG A 255 5.87 -48.31 -3.82
CA ARG A 255 6.96 -49.30 -3.79
C ARG A 255 6.72 -50.42 -2.77
N ALA A 256 6.09 -50.10 -1.64
CA ALA A 256 5.77 -51.08 -0.60
C ALA A 256 4.54 -51.94 -0.94
N ALA A 257 3.55 -51.38 -1.64
CA ALA A 257 2.33 -52.05 -2.10
C ALA A 257 2.61 -53.22 -3.07
N GLY A 258 3.66 -53.09 -3.89
CA GLY A 258 4.05 -54.12 -4.86
C GLY A 258 3.19 -54.07 -6.13
N ARG A 259 2.52 -55.17 -6.48
CA ARG A 259 1.84 -55.32 -7.79
C ARG A 259 0.46 -54.66 -7.85
N GLN A 260 -0.37 -54.87 -6.83
CA GLN A 260 -1.73 -54.36 -6.78
C GLN A 260 -1.78 -53.20 -5.78
N ILE A 261 -2.15 -52.02 -6.27
CA ILE A 261 -2.27 -50.82 -5.44
C ILE A 261 -3.75 -50.51 -5.27
N VAL A 262 -4.24 -50.49 -4.04
CA VAL A 262 -5.64 -50.21 -3.73
C VAL A 262 -5.78 -48.79 -3.21
N LEU A 263 -6.64 -48.01 -3.89
CA LEU A 263 -7.09 -46.72 -3.38
C LEU A 263 -8.49 -46.86 -2.79
N ALA A 264 -8.62 -46.35 -1.57
CA ALA A 264 -9.86 -46.40 -0.81
C ALA A 264 -10.15 -45.01 -0.23
N ALA A 265 -11.27 -44.41 -0.61
CA ALA A 265 -11.65 -43.07 -0.18
C ALA A 265 -13.00 -43.07 0.52
N VAL A 266 -13.14 -42.31 1.59
CA VAL A 266 -14.45 -41.90 2.11
C VAL A 266 -14.64 -40.45 1.75
N ALA A 267 -15.76 -40.12 1.14
CA ALA A 267 -16.14 -38.74 0.86
C ALA A 267 -17.54 -38.46 1.40
N THR A 268 -17.78 -37.26 1.91
CA THR A 268 -19.03 -36.92 2.60
C THR A 268 -19.71 -35.73 1.94
N ASN A 269 -21.00 -35.89 1.62
CA ASN A 269 -21.86 -34.75 1.31
C ASN A 269 -22.43 -34.20 2.63
N ARG A 270 -22.12 -32.92 2.92
CA ARG A 270 -22.47 -32.22 4.16
C ARG A 270 -23.72 -31.34 4.04
N GLY A 271 -24.38 -31.35 2.88
CA GLY A 271 -25.63 -30.64 2.66
C GLY A 271 -26.75 -31.03 3.64
N SER A 272 -27.70 -30.12 3.86
CA SER A 272 -28.91 -30.41 4.64
C SER A 272 -29.99 -31.17 3.86
N ALA A 273 -29.82 -31.27 2.54
CA ALA A 273 -30.67 -32.00 1.59
C ALA A 273 -29.84 -32.38 0.35
N ALA A 274 -30.40 -33.19 -0.54
CA ALA A 274 -29.70 -33.59 -1.76
C ALA A 274 -29.29 -32.37 -2.60
N ASN A 275 -28.01 -32.29 -2.93
CA ASN A 275 -27.33 -31.19 -3.60
C ASN A 275 -26.16 -31.77 -4.42
N PRO A 276 -25.34 -30.97 -5.13
CA PRO A 276 -24.11 -31.47 -5.75
C PRO A 276 -23.19 -32.12 -4.72
N ALA A 277 -22.62 -33.28 -5.06
CA ALA A 277 -21.52 -33.93 -4.33
C ALA A 277 -20.72 -34.81 -5.29
N GLY A 278 -19.44 -35.02 -5.01
CA GLY A 278 -18.61 -35.86 -5.86
C GLY A 278 -17.18 -36.03 -5.34
N LEU A 279 -16.57 -37.17 -5.67
CA LEU A 279 -15.15 -37.45 -5.45
C LEU A 279 -14.40 -37.37 -6.79
N LEU A 280 -13.24 -36.72 -6.78
CA LEU A 280 -12.34 -36.61 -7.92
C LEU A 280 -10.94 -37.04 -7.49
N LEU A 281 -10.35 -38.03 -8.15
CA LEU A 281 -9.03 -38.55 -7.77
C LEU A 281 -8.23 -39.03 -8.98
N ARG A 282 -6.91 -38.89 -8.87
CA ARG A 282 -5.91 -39.40 -9.82
C ARG A 282 -4.69 -39.93 -9.07
N LEU A 283 -4.21 -41.11 -9.43
CA LEU A 283 -2.91 -41.63 -9.08
C LEU A 283 -2.11 -41.84 -10.36
N ASP A 284 -0.91 -41.25 -10.42
CA ASP A 284 0.09 -41.52 -11.44
C ASP A 284 1.25 -42.30 -10.86
N VAL A 285 1.66 -43.36 -11.55
CA VAL A 285 2.84 -44.16 -11.23
C VAL A 285 3.75 -44.21 -12.45
N GLU A 286 4.96 -43.66 -12.33
CA GLU A 286 6.02 -43.77 -13.32
C GLU A 286 6.89 -44.97 -13.00
N THR A 287 7.13 -45.79 -14.01
CA THR A 287 8.04 -46.93 -13.95
C THR A 287 9.06 -46.83 -15.08
N GLY A 288 10.14 -47.62 -15.04
CA GLY A 288 11.11 -47.69 -16.13
C GLY A 288 10.50 -47.99 -17.52
N ASP A 289 9.34 -48.68 -17.55
CA ASP A 289 8.68 -49.15 -18.76
C ASP A 289 7.51 -48.25 -19.21
N GLY A 290 7.14 -47.22 -18.42
CA GLY A 290 6.08 -46.28 -18.78
C GLY A 290 5.28 -45.73 -17.59
N ARG A 291 4.21 -45.00 -17.92
CA ARG A 291 3.30 -44.35 -16.96
C ARG A 291 2.02 -45.15 -16.81
N HIS A 292 1.62 -45.42 -15.57
CA HIS A 292 0.38 -46.11 -15.19
C HIS A 292 -0.50 -45.16 -14.38
N GLN A 293 -1.82 -45.25 -14.56
CA GLN A 293 -2.75 -44.31 -13.95
C GLN A 293 -3.99 -45.01 -13.41
N LEU A 294 -4.48 -44.53 -12.27
CA LEU A 294 -5.81 -44.81 -11.75
C LEU A 294 -6.54 -43.51 -11.53
N VAL A 295 -7.65 -43.30 -12.23
CA VAL A 295 -8.45 -42.07 -12.19
C VAL A 295 -9.88 -42.39 -11.78
N THR A 296 -10.56 -41.46 -11.11
CA THR A 296 -12.01 -41.57 -10.88
C THR A 296 -12.77 -41.54 -12.20
N GLY A 297 -13.69 -42.48 -12.36
CA GLY A 297 -14.39 -42.75 -13.61
C GLY A 297 -14.97 -44.16 -13.60
N GLU A 298 -15.09 -44.77 -14.78
CA GLU A 298 -15.51 -46.17 -14.90
C GLU A 298 -14.54 -47.11 -14.15
N GLY A 299 -15.07 -48.13 -13.48
CA GLY A 299 -14.29 -49.14 -12.74
C GLY A 299 -14.19 -48.91 -11.23
N TRP A 300 -14.60 -47.74 -10.73
CA TRP A 300 -14.72 -47.51 -9.29
C TRP A 300 -15.99 -48.14 -8.71
N ARG A 301 -15.90 -48.63 -7.48
CA ARG A 301 -17.02 -49.18 -6.71
C ARG A 301 -17.37 -48.25 -5.55
N ALA A 302 -18.64 -48.22 -5.15
CA ALA A 302 -19.11 -47.38 -4.07
C ALA A 302 -20.04 -48.13 -3.09
N SER A 303 -19.97 -47.78 -1.81
CA SER A 303 -20.90 -48.24 -0.76
C SER A 303 -21.43 -47.07 0.04
N ASP A 304 -22.63 -47.24 0.60
CA ASP A 304 -23.28 -46.35 1.54
C ASP A 304 -23.20 -46.85 3.00
N THR A 305 -22.46 -47.95 3.23
CA THR A 305 -22.32 -48.58 4.54
C THR A 305 -20.84 -48.84 4.83
N GLU A 306 -20.35 -48.37 5.98
CA GLU A 306 -18.99 -48.66 6.43
C GLU A 306 -18.82 -50.15 6.76
N ARG A 307 -17.68 -50.73 6.39
CA ARG A 307 -17.28 -52.08 6.80
C ARG A 307 -15.88 -52.04 7.40
N GLU A 308 -15.64 -52.83 8.44
CA GLU A 308 -14.30 -52.90 9.03
C GLU A 308 -13.25 -53.34 7.99
N GLY A 309 -12.11 -52.64 7.96
CA GLY A 309 -11.01 -52.94 7.06
C GLY A 309 -11.26 -52.60 5.58
N TRP A 310 -12.34 -51.88 5.25
CA TRP A 310 -12.68 -51.46 3.88
C TRP A 310 -11.57 -50.70 3.15
N GLN A 311 -10.56 -50.19 3.85
CA GLN A 311 -9.42 -49.48 3.26
C GLN A 311 -8.26 -50.38 2.84
N ARG A 312 -8.26 -51.66 3.27
CA ARG A 312 -7.13 -52.59 3.08
C ARG A 312 -7.18 -53.31 1.72
N PRO A 313 -6.05 -53.81 1.20
CA PRO A 313 -6.04 -54.52 -0.08
C PRO A 313 -6.87 -55.81 -0.11
N ASP A 314 -6.94 -56.52 1.01
CA ASP A 314 -7.62 -57.82 1.16
C ASP A 314 -9.14 -57.74 1.37
N HIS A 315 -9.71 -56.53 1.37
CA HIS A 315 -11.16 -56.35 1.52
C HIS A 315 -11.93 -56.75 0.24
N ASP A 316 -12.95 -57.60 0.41
CA ASP A 316 -13.86 -58.01 -0.65
C ASP A 316 -14.96 -56.95 -0.91
N ASP A 317 -14.76 -56.17 -1.97
CA ASP A 317 -15.73 -55.18 -2.47
C ASP A 317 -16.57 -55.70 -3.66
N SER A 318 -16.54 -57.01 -3.95
CA SER A 318 -17.24 -57.59 -5.12
C SER A 318 -18.76 -57.34 -5.10
N SER A 319 -19.33 -57.19 -3.91
CA SER A 319 -20.75 -56.85 -3.67
C SER A 319 -21.08 -55.36 -3.79
N TRP A 320 -20.07 -54.48 -3.85
CA TRP A 320 -20.30 -53.04 -3.98
C TRP A 320 -20.72 -52.72 -5.42
N PRO A 321 -21.80 -51.93 -5.62
CA PRO A 321 -22.18 -51.48 -6.94
C PRO A 321 -21.13 -50.54 -7.54
N ALA A 322 -21.12 -50.43 -8.87
CA ALA A 322 -20.28 -49.46 -9.57
C ALA A 322 -20.66 -48.02 -9.18
N ALA A 323 -19.66 -47.18 -8.93
CA ALA A 323 -19.87 -45.75 -8.67
C ALA A 323 -20.54 -45.08 -9.89
N ALA A 324 -21.42 -44.11 -9.64
CA ALA A 324 -22.00 -43.31 -10.71
C ALA A 324 -20.99 -42.28 -11.20
N VAL A 325 -20.76 -42.23 -12.51
CA VAL A 325 -19.97 -41.15 -13.15
C VAL A 325 -20.89 -39.96 -13.39
N LEU A 326 -20.66 -38.87 -12.67
CA LEU A 326 -21.55 -37.70 -12.67
C LEU A 326 -21.22 -36.72 -13.79
N ALA A 327 -19.94 -36.31 -13.90
CA ALA A 327 -19.46 -35.39 -14.92
C ALA A 327 -17.94 -35.53 -15.12
N PRO A 328 -17.42 -35.47 -16.36
CA PRO A 328 -15.99 -35.31 -16.59
C PRO A 328 -15.45 -34.02 -15.94
N TYR A 329 -14.18 -34.02 -15.54
CA TYR A 329 -13.52 -32.80 -15.09
C TYR A 329 -13.60 -31.71 -16.17
N GLY A 330 -13.92 -30.47 -15.77
CA GLY A 330 -14.21 -29.37 -16.68
C GLY A 330 -15.70 -29.16 -16.99
N GLN A 331 -16.59 -30.02 -16.49
CA GLN A 331 -18.04 -29.95 -16.71
C GLN A 331 -18.81 -30.02 -15.39
N GLY A 332 -20.16 -30.05 -15.47
CA GLY A 332 -21.04 -30.08 -14.29
C GLY A 332 -20.99 -28.76 -13.49
N PRO A 333 -21.52 -28.74 -12.26
CA PRO A 333 -21.49 -27.56 -11.40
C PRO A 333 -20.06 -27.14 -10.99
N TRP A 334 -19.08 -28.03 -11.13
CA TRP A 334 -17.68 -27.81 -10.74
C TRP A 334 -16.81 -27.17 -11.83
N GLY A 335 -17.07 -27.44 -13.11
CA GLY A 335 -16.29 -26.88 -14.23
C GLY A 335 -14.79 -27.20 -14.13
N LYS A 336 -13.93 -26.23 -14.48
CA LYS A 336 -12.46 -26.30 -14.32
C LYS A 336 -11.97 -25.64 -13.03
N GLY A 337 -12.85 -25.48 -12.04
CA GLY A 337 -12.62 -24.65 -10.85
C GLY A 337 -11.70 -25.25 -9.80
N VAL A 338 -10.95 -26.32 -10.10
CA VAL A 338 -10.08 -26.99 -9.13
C VAL A 338 -8.65 -26.49 -9.27
N SER A 339 -8.14 -25.89 -8.20
CA SER A 339 -6.76 -25.42 -8.07
C SER A 339 -5.94 -26.42 -7.29
N LEU A 340 -4.76 -26.79 -7.80
CA LEU A 340 -3.86 -27.71 -7.14
C LEU A 340 -2.85 -26.99 -6.26
N GLY A 341 -2.78 -27.37 -4.99
CA GLY A 341 -1.72 -26.92 -4.11
C GLY A 341 -0.37 -27.51 -4.53
N VAL A 342 0.57 -26.65 -4.91
CA VAL A 342 1.98 -27.02 -5.01
C VAL A 342 2.56 -26.98 -3.59
N PRO A 343 3.22 -28.05 -3.11
CA PRO A 343 3.88 -28.02 -1.82
C PRO A 343 4.84 -26.84 -1.72
N GLU A 344 4.69 -26.02 -0.68
CA GLU A 344 5.57 -24.88 -0.47
C GLU A 344 6.97 -25.35 -0.09
N LEU A 345 7.99 -24.95 -0.85
CA LEU A 345 9.38 -25.19 -0.51
C LEU A 345 9.85 -24.20 0.58
N PRO A 346 10.73 -24.64 1.52
CA PRO A 346 11.33 -23.75 2.52
C PRO A 346 12.05 -22.56 1.88
N ALA A 347 12.11 -21.44 2.62
CA ALA A 347 12.87 -20.26 2.23
C ALA A 347 14.34 -20.65 1.95
N PRO A 348 14.86 -20.47 0.73
CA PRO A 348 16.19 -20.96 0.39
C PRO A 348 17.28 -20.10 1.04
N LEU A 349 18.38 -20.75 1.43
CA LEU A 349 19.63 -20.12 1.85
C LEU A 349 20.62 -20.18 0.71
N LEU A 350 21.14 -19.02 0.28
CA LEU A 350 22.15 -18.90 -0.77
C LEU A 350 23.42 -18.30 -0.20
N ARG A 351 24.59 -18.88 -0.49
CA ARG A 351 25.87 -18.36 0.00
C ARG A 351 26.98 -18.37 -1.04
N ARG A 352 27.96 -17.49 -0.82
CA ARG A 352 29.23 -17.46 -1.54
C ARG A 352 30.37 -17.02 -0.63
N GLU A 353 31.41 -17.84 -0.53
CA GLU A 353 32.72 -17.40 -0.02
C GLU A 353 33.57 -16.78 -1.13
N PHE A 354 34.33 -15.75 -0.79
CA PHE A 354 35.22 -15.05 -1.72
C PHE A 354 36.42 -14.46 -0.97
N THR A 355 37.43 -13.98 -1.71
CA THR A 355 38.66 -13.43 -1.12
C THR A 355 38.89 -11.99 -1.57
N VAL A 356 39.06 -11.08 -0.61
CA VAL A 356 39.45 -9.69 -0.84
C VAL A 356 40.94 -9.54 -0.60
N ARG A 357 41.72 -9.38 -1.68
CA ARG A 357 43.21 -9.38 -1.59
C ARG A 357 43.80 -8.00 -1.32
N LYS A 358 43.16 -6.96 -1.83
CA LYS A 358 43.62 -5.56 -1.77
C LYS A 358 42.85 -4.79 -0.69
N PRO A 359 43.38 -3.67 -0.15
CA PRO A 359 42.65 -2.80 0.77
C PRO A 359 41.34 -2.31 0.15
N VAL A 360 40.30 -2.15 0.96
CA VAL A 360 38.98 -1.66 0.52
C VAL A 360 38.89 -0.15 0.74
N THR A 361 38.53 0.60 -0.30
CA THR A 361 38.18 2.03 -0.18
C THR A 361 36.68 2.21 -0.03
N ARG A 362 35.89 1.45 -0.80
CA ARG A 362 34.44 1.52 -0.84
C ARG A 362 33.88 0.16 -1.24
N ALA A 363 32.75 -0.24 -0.67
CA ALA A 363 32.01 -1.39 -1.16
C ALA A 363 30.50 -1.14 -1.20
N ARG A 364 29.85 -1.61 -2.28
CA ARG A 364 28.41 -1.50 -2.49
C ARG A 364 27.83 -2.86 -2.81
N LEU A 365 26.73 -3.23 -2.14
CA LEU A 365 25.90 -4.36 -2.52
C LEU A 365 24.65 -3.85 -3.22
N TYR A 366 24.48 -4.25 -4.49
CA TYR A 366 23.26 -4.09 -5.27
C TYR A 366 22.51 -5.43 -5.20
N ILE A 367 21.29 -5.45 -4.68
CA ILE A 367 20.59 -6.71 -4.39
C ILE A 367 19.08 -6.61 -4.61
N ALA A 368 18.53 -7.64 -5.26
CA ALA A 368 17.10 -7.88 -5.38
C ALA A 368 16.80 -9.35 -5.02
N GLY A 369 15.88 -9.56 -4.09
CA GLY A 369 15.22 -10.84 -3.87
C GLY A 369 13.82 -10.77 -4.48
N LEU A 370 13.39 -11.82 -5.18
CA LEU A 370 12.00 -11.95 -5.62
C LEU A 370 11.29 -12.92 -4.67
N ALA A 371 10.44 -12.47 -3.75
CA ALA A 371 10.04 -11.08 -3.48
C ALA A 371 10.91 -10.36 -2.45
N TYR A 372 11.50 -11.09 -1.48
CA TYR A 372 12.24 -10.47 -0.36
C TYR A 372 13.60 -11.14 -0.12
N TYR A 373 14.53 -10.40 0.48
CA TYR A 373 15.80 -10.96 0.97
C TYR A 373 16.11 -10.54 2.42
N ASP A 374 16.87 -11.39 3.12
CA ASP A 374 17.62 -11.03 4.34
C ASP A 374 19.07 -11.44 4.13
N ALA A 375 19.98 -10.47 4.11
CA ALA A 375 21.37 -10.66 3.72
C ALA A 375 22.34 -10.37 4.87
N GLU A 376 23.39 -11.17 4.96
CA GLU A 376 24.52 -10.98 5.87
C GLU A 376 25.85 -11.07 5.12
N ILE A 377 26.81 -10.26 5.55
CA ILE A 377 28.21 -10.36 5.15
C ILE A 377 29.04 -10.60 6.41
N ASN A 378 29.82 -11.69 6.43
CA ASN A 378 30.67 -12.08 7.56
C ASN A 378 29.89 -12.19 8.90
N GLY A 379 28.68 -12.76 8.86
CA GLY A 379 27.81 -12.90 10.04
C GLY A 379 27.22 -11.60 10.56
N ARG A 380 27.25 -10.53 9.76
CA ARG A 380 26.66 -9.22 10.10
C ARG A 380 25.59 -8.86 9.07
N ARG A 381 24.38 -8.56 9.55
CA ARG A 381 23.26 -8.10 8.72
C ARG A 381 23.64 -6.89 7.84
N VAL A 382 23.14 -6.90 6.61
CA VAL A 382 23.24 -5.82 5.63
C VAL A 382 22.03 -4.91 5.76
N GLY A 383 22.26 -3.63 6.07
CA GLY A 383 21.21 -2.64 6.23
C GLY A 383 20.33 -2.86 7.47
N ARG A 384 19.22 -2.12 7.51
CA ARG A 384 18.22 -2.15 8.60
C ARG A 384 16.83 -2.54 8.10
N GLN A 385 16.58 -2.33 6.82
CA GLN A 385 15.34 -2.60 6.12
C GLN A 385 14.90 -4.06 6.23
N VAL A 386 13.60 -4.28 6.18
CA VAL A 386 12.92 -5.60 6.20
C VAL A 386 11.91 -5.62 5.06
N LEU A 387 11.45 -6.80 4.63
CA LEU A 387 10.48 -6.92 3.53
C LEU A 387 10.93 -6.15 2.26
N ASP A 388 12.21 -6.29 1.91
CA ASP A 388 12.88 -5.53 0.86
C ASP A 388 13.31 -6.49 -0.28
N PRO A 389 13.23 -6.09 -1.56
CA PRO A 389 12.75 -4.81 -2.10
C PRO A 389 11.23 -4.62 -2.03
N GLY A 390 10.75 -3.40 -2.29
CA GLY A 390 9.32 -3.08 -2.33
C GLY A 390 8.54 -3.88 -3.39
N PHE A 391 7.28 -4.20 -3.10
CA PHE A 391 6.38 -4.92 -4.01
C PHE A 391 5.97 -4.06 -5.21
N THR A 392 6.05 -4.62 -6.42
CA THR A 392 5.66 -4.02 -7.70
C THR A 392 4.96 -5.07 -8.58
N ASP A 393 4.40 -4.67 -9.72
CA ASP A 393 4.11 -5.62 -10.78
C ASP A 393 5.45 -6.12 -11.35
N TYR A 394 5.83 -7.35 -11.02
CA TYR A 394 7.14 -7.91 -11.38
C TYR A 394 7.28 -8.22 -12.88
N ASP A 395 6.19 -8.18 -13.65
CA ASP A 395 6.24 -8.28 -15.11
C ASP A 395 6.63 -6.95 -15.78
N GLU A 396 6.47 -5.82 -15.07
CA GLU A 396 6.79 -4.46 -15.56
C GLU A 396 8.03 -3.86 -14.88
N THR A 397 8.12 -3.95 -13.55
CA THR A 397 9.20 -3.37 -12.75
C THR A 397 9.69 -4.32 -11.67
N VAL A 398 11.00 -4.43 -11.50
CA VAL A 398 11.66 -5.16 -10.39
C VAL A 398 12.61 -4.22 -9.67
N LEU A 399 12.34 -3.96 -8.39
CA LEU A 399 13.20 -3.08 -7.60
C LEU A 399 14.44 -3.81 -7.09
N TYR A 400 15.57 -3.10 -6.99
CA TYR A 400 16.75 -3.52 -6.24
C TYR A 400 17.19 -2.44 -5.25
N ALA A 401 17.75 -2.89 -4.12
CA ALA A 401 18.27 -2.02 -3.08
C ALA A 401 19.80 -1.87 -3.18
N VAL A 402 20.31 -0.74 -2.67
CA VAL A 402 21.75 -0.43 -2.66
C VAL A 402 22.22 -0.20 -1.23
N HIS A 403 23.23 -0.97 -0.82
CA HIS A 403 23.80 -0.91 0.53
C HIS A 403 25.25 -0.48 0.53
N ASP A 404 25.63 0.40 1.46
CA ASP A 404 27.02 0.61 1.82
C ASP A 404 27.48 -0.51 2.76
N VAL A 405 28.37 -1.36 2.27
CA VAL A 405 28.91 -2.50 3.00
C VAL A 405 30.43 -2.39 3.20
N THR A 406 30.98 -1.19 3.06
CA THR A 406 32.43 -0.92 3.15
C THR A 406 33.02 -1.48 4.45
N GLU A 407 32.36 -1.22 5.58
CA GLU A 407 32.81 -1.66 6.91
C GLU A 407 32.41 -3.10 7.28
N ARG A 408 31.82 -3.85 6.35
CA ARG A 408 31.45 -5.26 6.54
C ARG A 408 32.50 -6.22 6.00
N LEU A 409 33.44 -5.72 5.19
CA LEU A 409 34.46 -6.53 4.54
C LEU A 409 35.78 -6.51 5.31
N GLU A 410 36.48 -7.63 5.23
CA GLU A 410 37.81 -7.80 5.78
C GLU A 410 38.80 -8.17 4.67
N ARG A 411 40.09 -7.88 4.86
CA ARG A 411 41.11 -8.41 3.95
C ARG A 411 41.27 -9.91 4.20
N GLY A 412 41.22 -10.71 3.13
CA GLY A 412 41.24 -12.18 3.22
C GLY A 412 39.89 -12.80 2.88
N PHE A 413 39.53 -13.88 3.57
CA PHE A 413 38.30 -14.62 3.32
C PHE A 413 37.09 -13.86 3.83
N ASN A 414 36.06 -13.78 3.00
CA ASN A 414 34.77 -13.19 3.31
C ASN A 414 33.67 -14.15 2.86
N ALA A 415 32.48 -14.01 3.43
CA ALA A 415 31.29 -14.72 3.00
C ALA A 415 30.09 -13.76 2.91
N ILE A 416 29.26 -13.97 1.90
CA ILE A 416 27.91 -13.40 1.81
C ILE A 416 26.91 -14.54 1.89
N GLY A 417 25.86 -14.36 2.69
CA GLY A 417 24.72 -15.26 2.78
C GLY A 417 23.41 -14.50 2.65
N VAL A 418 22.45 -15.07 1.94
CA VAL A 418 21.14 -14.48 1.65
C VAL A 418 20.05 -15.52 1.89
N THR A 419 19.03 -15.17 2.68
CA THR A 419 17.77 -15.93 2.77
C THR A 419 16.73 -15.25 1.90
N LEU A 420 15.93 -15.99 1.12
CA LEU A 420 14.87 -15.42 0.29
C LEU A 420 13.47 -15.69 0.82
N GLY A 421 12.59 -14.69 0.75
CA GLY A 421 11.17 -14.78 1.07
C GLY A 421 10.29 -14.72 -0.17
N ARG A 422 9.11 -15.34 -0.09
CA ARG A 422 8.16 -15.47 -1.21
C ARG A 422 7.42 -14.18 -1.54
N GLY A 423 7.00 -13.43 -0.51
CA GLY A 423 6.17 -12.22 -0.66
C GLY A 423 5.05 -12.41 -1.70
N PHE A 424 4.74 -11.38 -2.50
CA PHE A 424 3.75 -11.47 -3.58
C PHE A 424 4.28 -12.11 -4.89
N PHE A 425 5.58 -12.41 -4.98
CA PHE A 425 6.17 -13.04 -6.17
C PHE A 425 5.91 -14.55 -6.20
N GLY A 426 6.15 -15.24 -5.07
CA GLY A 426 6.11 -16.69 -4.97
C GLY A 426 5.10 -17.22 -3.97
N MET A 427 4.05 -16.44 -3.66
CA MET A 427 3.03 -16.85 -2.71
C MET A 427 2.29 -18.10 -3.19
N THR A 428 2.13 -19.06 -2.30
CA THR A 428 1.42 -20.32 -2.58
C THR A 428 0.03 -20.34 -1.97
N THR A 429 -0.24 -19.49 -0.97
CA THR A 429 -1.50 -19.46 -0.24
C THR A 429 -2.66 -19.00 -1.14
N PRO A 430 -3.66 -19.86 -1.41
CA PRO A 430 -4.84 -19.46 -2.18
C PRO A 430 -5.55 -18.27 -1.54
N ASN A 431 -6.04 -17.36 -2.38
CA ASN A 431 -6.78 -16.17 -1.95
C ASN A 431 -7.63 -15.59 -3.07
N VAL A 432 -8.64 -14.78 -2.69
CA VAL A 432 -9.64 -14.20 -3.61
C VAL A 432 -9.05 -13.23 -4.64
N TRP A 433 -7.86 -12.66 -4.38
CA TRP A 433 -7.19 -11.71 -5.28
C TRP A 433 -6.21 -12.40 -6.25
N ASN A 434 -6.18 -13.73 -6.27
CA ASN A 434 -5.35 -14.55 -7.16
C ASN A 434 -3.83 -14.31 -7.03
N TRP A 435 -3.35 -13.85 -5.88
CA TRP A 435 -1.92 -13.63 -5.67
C TRP A 435 -1.07 -14.92 -5.64
N HIS A 436 -1.71 -16.08 -5.65
CA HIS A 436 -1.06 -17.38 -5.78
C HIS A 436 -0.89 -17.82 -7.25
N THR A 437 -1.46 -17.07 -8.18
CA THR A 437 -1.38 -17.31 -9.63
C THR A 437 -1.23 -16.04 -10.48
N PRO A 438 -0.53 -14.96 -10.05
CA PRO A 438 -0.28 -13.83 -10.92
C PRO A 438 0.61 -14.23 -12.11
N PRO A 439 0.62 -13.48 -13.22
CA PRO A 439 1.37 -13.85 -14.42
C PRO A 439 2.89 -13.94 -14.23
N TRP A 440 3.43 -13.26 -13.21
CA TRP A 440 4.86 -13.28 -12.84
C TRP A 440 5.24 -14.38 -11.84
N HIS A 441 4.29 -15.18 -11.36
CA HIS A 441 4.48 -16.11 -10.25
C HIS A 441 5.67 -17.06 -10.44
N GLY A 442 6.45 -17.30 -9.36
CA GLY A 442 7.52 -18.29 -9.38
C GLY A 442 8.24 -18.50 -8.05
N GLU A 443 9.18 -19.44 -8.03
CA GLU A 443 10.01 -19.69 -6.85
C GLU A 443 11.02 -18.57 -6.58
N PRO A 444 11.37 -18.28 -5.30
CA PRO A 444 12.22 -17.16 -4.96
C PRO A 444 13.57 -17.13 -5.68
N ARG A 445 13.98 -15.95 -6.14
CA ARG A 445 15.21 -15.73 -6.92
C ARG A 445 16.03 -14.58 -6.36
N LEU A 446 17.34 -14.65 -6.54
CA LEU A 446 18.33 -13.65 -6.13
C LEU A 446 19.05 -13.07 -7.35
N LEU A 447 19.13 -11.75 -7.40
CA LEU A 447 20.12 -11.01 -8.18
C LEU A 447 20.96 -10.18 -7.21
N ALA A 448 22.26 -10.47 -7.11
CA ALA A 448 23.16 -9.78 -6.18
C ALA A 448 24.52 -9.47 -6.81
N GLN A 449 24.98 -8.23 -6.67
CA GLN A 449 26.30 -7.80 -7.12
C GLN A 449 26.96 -6.94 -6.05
N LEU A 450 28.06 -7.44 -5.49
CA LEU A 450 28.95 -6.72 -4.59
C LEU A 450 30.12 -6.14 -5.39
N GLU A 451 30.25 -4.82 -5.40
CA GLU A 451 31.37 -4.11 -6.02
C GLU A 451 32.28 -3.51 -4.95
N ILE A 452 33.58 -3.78 -5.04
CA ILE A 452 34.60 -3.41 -4.06
C ILE A 452 35.68 -2.59 -4.77
N ASP A 453 35.73 -1.29 -4.50
CA ASP A 453 36.75 -0.38 -5.04
C ASP A 453 38.01 -0.39 -4.16
N HIS A 454 39.17 -0.38 -4.81
CA HIS A 454 40.48 -0.39 -4.18
C HIS A 454 41.24 0.94 -4.36
N PRO A 455 42.22 1.27 -3.50
CA PRO A 455 42.99 2.51 -3.61
C PRO A 455 43.77 2.69 -4.92
N ASP A 456 44.08 1.59 -5.62
CA ASP A 456 44.79 1.61 -6.91
C ASP A 456 43.87 1.84 -8.11
N GLY A 457 42.58 2.11 -7.88
CA GLY A 457 41.57 2.32 -8.91
C GLY A 457 40.97 1.04 -9.50
N THR A 458 41.43 -0.14 -9.07
CA THR A 458 40.82 -1.42 -9.50
C THR A 458 39.56 -1.75 -8.72
N ARG A 459 38.70 -2.60 -9.29
CA ARG A 459 37.47 -3.09 -8.67
C ARG A 459 37.45 -4.61 -8.62
N THR A 460 37.08 -5.17 -7.47
CA THR A 460 36.69 -6.58 -7.33
C THR A 460 35.16 -6.68 -7.37
N THR A 461 34.61 -7.58 -8.18
CA THR A 461 33.17 -7.84 -8.26
C THR A 461 32.87 -9.27 -7.83
N VAL A 462 31.89 -9.43 -6.94
CA VAL A 462 31.31 -10.72 -6.56
C VAL A 462 29.85 -10.70 -6.94
N ALA A 463 29.46 -11.54 -7.90
CA ALA A 463 28.14 -11.51 -8.51
C ALA A 463 27.41 -12.85 -8.30
N SER A 464 26.08 -12.83 -8.20
CA SER A 464 25.26 -14.05 -8.15
C SER A 464 25.40 -14.85 -9.45
N GLY A 465 25.57 -16.16 -9.33
CA GLY A 465 25.91 -17.02 -10.46
C GLY A 465 26.07 -18.50 -10.06
N PRO A 466 26.52 -19.36 -10.98
CA PRO A 466 26.60 -20.81 -10.77
C PRO A 466 27.65 -21.24 -9.73
N ASP A 467 28.52 -20.33 -9.29
CA ASP A 467 29.51 -20.55 -8.24
C ASP A 467 28.95 -20.34 -6.82
N TRP A 468 27.69 -19.95 -6.70
CA TRP A 468 26.95 -19.89 -5.43
C TRP A 468 26.41 -21.26 -5.03
N ARG A 469 26.19 -21.42 -3.73
CA ARG A 469 25.59 -22.63 -3.14
C ARG A 469 24.21 -22.31 -2.59
N ILE A 470 23.28 -23.25 -2.72
CA ILE A 470 21.91 -23.14 -2.23
C ILE A 470 21.52 -24.39 -1.42
N THR A 471 20.73 -24.19 -0.37
CA THR A 471 20.05 -25.25 0.37
C THR A 471 18.71 -24.75 0.91
N ASP A 472 17.87 -25.66 1.38
CA ASP A 472 16.61 -25.30 2.03
C ASP A 472 16.88 -24.73 3.42
N GLY A 473 16.18 -23.65 3.78
CA GLY A 473 16.36 -22.97 5.06
C GLY A 473 15.46 -23.47 6.19
N PRO A 474 15.64 -22.89 7.38
CA PRO A 474 14.83 -23.21 8.56
C PRO A 474 13.41 -22.63 8.50
N THR A 475 13.14 -21.59 7.70
CA THR A 475 11.76 -21.12 7.46
C THR A 475 11.08 -22.07 6.48
N LEU A 476 10.24 -22.96 6.99
CA LEU A 476 9.56 -24.01 6.23
C LEU A 476 8.44 -23.46 5.35
N THR A 477 7.70 -22.48 5.85
CA THR A 477 6.64 -21.77 5.12
C THR A 477 6.69 -20.28 5.44
N ASN A 478 6.37 -19.43 4.48
CA ASN A 478 6.22 -17.99 4.67
C ASN A 478 5.16 -17.40 3.74
N SER A 479 4.21 -16.69 4.33
CA SER A 479 3.12 -16.04 3.61
C SER A 479 2.75 -14.73 4.28
N LEU A 480 2.48 -13.69 3.49
CA LEU A 480 1.99 -12.41 4.00
C LEU A 480 0.66 -12.55 4.73
N TYR A 481 -0.18 -13.53 4.36
CA TYR A 481 -1.47 -13.78 5.01
C TYR A 481 -1.39 -14.86 6.09
N ALA A 482 -0.72 -15.97 5.80
CA ALA A 482 -0.73 -17.15 6.67
C ALA A 482 0.29 -17.07 7.82
N GLY A 483 1.34 -16.26 7.69
CA GLY A 483 2.44 -16.20 8.65
C GLY A 483 3.60 -17.14 8.29
N GLU A 484 4.45 -17.43 9.27
CA GLU A 484 5.70 -18.19 9.10
C GLU A 484 5.78 -19.43 9.98
N THR A 485 6.32 -20.52 9.43
CA THR A 485 6.76 -21.68 10.22
C THR A 485 8.27 -21.74 10.17
N TYR A 486 8.93 -21.75 11.33
CA TYR A 486 10.39 -21.80 11.45
C TYR A 486 10.83 -23.00 12.29
N ASP A 487 11.72 -23.83 11.76
CA ASP A 487 12.33 -24.97 12.47
C ASP A 487 13.80 -24.70 12.82
N ALA A 488 14.05 -24.34 14.08
CA ALA A 488 15.38 -23.99 14.55
C ALA A 488 16.36 -25.16 14.54
N ARG A 489 15.87 -26.41 14.52
CA ARG A 489 16.73 -27.61 14.40
C ARG A 489 17.43 -27.67 13.04
N ARG A 490 16.87 -26.99 12.03
CA ARG A 490 17.41 -26.92 10.66
C ARG A 490 18.31 -25.71 10.43
N ALA A 491 18.42 -24.79 11.38
CA ALA A 491 19.17 -23.54 11.19
C ALA A 491 20.69 -23.80 11.19
N PRO A 492 21.39 -23.60 10.05
CA PRO A 492 22.82 -23.88 9.99
C PRO A 492 23.60 -22.83 10.80
N ARG A 493 24.46 -23.27 11.72
CA ARG A 493 25.24 -22.35 12.56
C ARG A 493 26.35 -21.67 11.77
N SER A 494 26.46 -20.34 11.88
CA SER A 494 27.53 -19.53 11.28
C SER A 494 27.71 -19.66 9.75
N TRP A 495 26.67 -20.06 9.02
CA TRP A 495 26.74 -20.31 7.57
C TRP A 495 27.10 -19.08 6.71
N THR A 496 26.87 -17.88 7.26
CA THR A 496 27.18 -16.58 6.65
C THR A 496 28.59 -16.08 6.97
N LYS A 497 29.42 -16.87 7.66
CA LYS A 497 30.83 -16.56 7.94
C LYS A 497 31.78 -17.33 7.01
N PRO A 498 32.98 -16.80 6.75
CA PRO A 498 34.00 -17.53 5.99
C PRO A 498 34.45 -18.80 6.73
N GLY A 499 34.83 -19.84 5.97
CA GLY A 499 35.28 -21.12 6.50
C GLY A 499 34.18 -22.14 6.83
N PHE A 500 32.91 -21.81 6.52
CA PHE A 500 31.79 -22.73 6.71
C PHE A 500 31.85 -23.87 5.67
N LYS A 501 31.46 -25.09 6.09
CA LYS A 501 31.51 -26.27 5.23
C LYS A 501 30.18 -26.45 4.52
N ASP A 502 30.11 -25.99 3.27
CA ASP A 502 28.92 -26.07 2.39
C ASP A 502 29.02 -27.16 1.33
N GLY A 503 29.86 -28.18 1.54
CA GLY A 503 30.06 -29.27 0.58
C GLY A 503 28.81 -30.10 0.27
N GLU A 504 27.87 -30.15 1.22
CA GLU A 504 26.56 -30.80 1.06
C GLU A 504 25.51 -29.89 0.39
N TRP A 505 25.82 -28.60 0.23
CA TRP A 505 24.92 -27.67 -0.45
C TRP A 505 25.08 -27.83 -1.96
N ARG A 506 23.94 -27.84 -2.66
CA ARG A 506 23.92 -27.91 -4.12
C ARG A 506 24.37 -26.58 -4.73
N ALA A 507 24.88 -26.64 -5.97
CA ALA A 507 25.13 -25.42 -6.74
C ALA A 507 23.80 -24.70 -7.01
N ALA A 508 23.83 -23.37 -6.99
CA ALA A 508 22.64 -22.58 -7.31
C ALA A 508 22.34 -22.64 -8.82
N THR A 509 21.08 -22.92 -9.17
CA THR A 509 20.64 -22.94 -10.57
C THR A 509 20.48 -21.51 -11.08
N VAL A 510 20.96 -21.23 -12.30
CA VAL A 510 20.71 -19.97 -12.99
C VAL A 510 19.27 -19.97 -13.50
N GLN A 511 18.49 -18.98 -13.08
CA GLN A 511 17.09 -18.80 -13.44
C GLN A 511 16.93 -17.77 -14.56
N SER A 512 15.83 -17.85 -15.30
CA SER A 512 15.43 -16.80 -16.22
C SER A 512 15.18 -15.49 -15.48
N ALA A 513 15.49 -14.36 -16.11
CA ALA A 513 15.11 -13.05 -15.59
C ALA A 513 13.57 -12.91 -15.56
N PRO A 514 13.00 -12.18 -14.57
CA PRO A 514 11.63 -11.69 -14.64
C PRO A 514 11.46 -10.78 -15.88
N LYS A 515 10.22 -10.55 -16.34
CA LYS A 515 9.98 -9.68 -17.49
C LYS A 515 10.25 -8.21 -17.16
N GLY A 516 9.98 -7.80 -15.91
CA GLY A 516 10.07 -6.42 -15.49
C GLY A 516 11.48 -5.83 -15.53
N ALA A 517 11.54 -4.52 -15.79
CA ALA A 517 12.78 -3.77 -15.81
C ALA A 517 13.38 -3.64 -14.40
N VAL A 518 14.66 -3.96 -14.26
CA VAL A 518 15.38 -3.84 -12.98
C VAL A 518 15.70 -2.37 -12.71
N ARG A 519 15.15 -1.80 -11.64
CA ARG A 519 15.26 -0.38 -11.27
C ARG A 519 15.74 -0.20 -9.83
N ALA A 520 16.45 0.89 -9.57
CA ALA A 520 16.86 1.18 -8.19
C ALA A 520 15.65 1.61 -7.37
N GLN A 521 15.53 1.12 -6.13
CA GLN A 521 14.40 1.43 -5.26
C GLN A 521 14.29 2.94 -4.99
N PRO A 522 13.21 3.63 -5.45
CA PRO A 522 13.12 5.08 -5.35
C PRO A 522 12.51 5.57 -4.03
N HIS A 523 11.94 4.68 -3.21
CA HIS A 523 11.22 5.01 -1.98
C HIS A 523 11.99 4.67 -0.69
N ASP A 524 11.51 5.21 0.43
CA ASP A 524 12.06 4.92 1.75
C ASP A 524 11.81 3.45 2.15
N PRO A 525 12.75 2.79 2.84
CA PRO A 525 12.63 1.37 3.15
C PRO A 525 11.56 1.09 4.22
N ILE A 526 11.08 -0.15 4.24
CA ILE A 526 10.30 -0.68 5.37
C ILE A 526 11.29 -1.04 6.48
N GLU A 527 11.07 -0.56 7.70
CA GLU A 527 11.92 -0.83 8.86
C GLU A 527 11.10 -1.27 10.07
N ILE A 528 11.79 -1.85 11.05
CA ILE A 528 11.24 -1.99 12.41
C ILE A 528 11.41 -0.64 13.11
N ILE A 529 10.27 -0.01 13.42
CA ILE A 529 10.19 1.38 13.90
C ILE A 529 10.20 1.44 15.43
N GLU A 530 9.46 0.54 16.08
CA GLU A 530 9.27 0.52 17.52
C GLU A 530 9.19 -0.92 18.03
N THR A 531 9.61 -1.15 19.27
CA THR A 531 9.39 -2.40 20.00
C THR A 531 8.42 -2.15 21.15
N ILE A 532 7.28 -2.85 21.14
CA ILE A 532 6.19 -2.73 22.11
C ILE A 532 6.33 -3.83 23.17
N ARG A 533 6.32 -3.40 24.43
CA ARG A 533 6.13 -4.32 25.56
C ARG A 533 4.61 -4.51 25.77
N PRO A 534 4.12 -5.75 25.86
CA PRO A 534 2.71 -6.01 26.17
C PRO A 534 2.28 -5.40 27.50
N THR A 535 1.00 -5.03 27.56
CA THR A 535 0.37 -4.49 28.76
C THR A 535 -0.19 -5.59 29.68
N GLY A 536 -0.46 -6.78 29.14
CA GLY A 536 -1.00 -7.89 29.91
C GLY A 536 -0.77 -9.25 29.25
N VAL A 537 -0.78 -10.29 30.10
CA VAL A 537 -0.81 -11.70 29.70
C VAL A 537 -1.86 -12.41 30.54
N SER A 538 -2.88 -12.99 29.92
CA SER A 538 -3.89 -13.84 30.56
C SER A 538 -3.74 -15.29 30.14
N GLU A 539 -4.33 -16.21 30.91
CA GLU A 539 -4.43 -17.63 30.55
C GLU A 539 -5.88 -17.91 30.14
N LEU A 540 -6.05 -18.39 28.91
CA LEU A 540 -7.35 -18.72 28.32
C LEU A 540 -7.81 -20.11 28.78
N SER A 541 -6.89 -21.06 28.73
CA SER A 541 -7.04 -22.44 29.19
C SER A 541 -5.65 -22.98 29.55
N PRO A 542 -5.53 -24.13 30.24
CA PRO A 542 -4.22 -24.65 30.66
C PRO A 542 -3.21 -24.72 29.50
N GLY A 543 -2.15 -23.92 29.58
CA GLY A 543 -1.10 -23.86 28.55
C GLY A 543 -1.42 -23.04 27.29
N VAL A 544 -2.53 -22.30 27.27
CA VAL A 544 -2.90 -21.34 26.22
C VAL A 544 -3.03 -19.95 26.83
N HIS A 545 -2.22 -19.00 26.33
CA HIS A 545 -2.15 -17.65 26.87
C HIS A 545 -2.57 -16.62 25.82
N VAL A 546 -3.14 -15.50 26.27
CA VAL A 546 -3.45 -14.35 25.41
C VAL A 546 -2.64 -13.15 25.90
N VAL A 547 -1.89 -12.54 24.98
CA VAL A 547 -1.04 -11.37 25.23
C VAL A 547 -1.71 -10.14 24.61
N ASP A 548 -1.91 -9.08 25.40
CA ASP A 548 -2.43 -7.80 24.93
C ASP A 548 -1.29 -6.78 24.75
N MET A 549 -1.02 -6.38 23.50
CA MET A 549 -0.02 -5.37 23.17
C MET A 549 -0.39 -3.96 23.68
N GLY A 550 -1.63 -3.78 24.14
CA GLY A 550 -2.19 -2.52 24.64
C GLY A 550 -2.67 -1.57 23.55
N ARG A 551 -2.29 -1.82 22.30
CA ARG A 551 -2.69 -1.05 21.12
C ARG A 551 -2.63 -1.88 19.85
N THR A 552 -3.41 -1.50 18.84
CA THR A 552 -3.39 -2.09 17.50
C THR A 552 -2.14 -1.66 16.74
N LEU A 553 -1.44 -2.60 16.10
CA LEU A 553 -0.21 -2.36 15.36
C LEU A 553 -0.08 -3.28 14.13
N ALA A 554 0.73 -2.84 13.16
CA ALA A 554 1.20 -3.68 12.06
C ALA A 554 2.66 -4.11 12.27
N GLY A 555 2.94 -5.40 12.06
CA GLY A 555 4.28 -5.98 12.16
C GLY A 555 4.28 -7.42 12.65
N TRP A 556 5.04 -7.75 13.68
CA TRP A 556 5.12 -9.14 14.18
C TRP A 556 5.52 -9.21 15.65
N THR A 557 5.66 -10.42 16.19
CA THR A 557 6.18 -10.64 17.54
C THR A 557 7.63 -11.12 17.54
N ARG A 558 8.39 -10.68 18.54
CA ARG A 558 9.65 -11.31 18.96
C ARG A 558 9.37 -12.26 20.10
N LEU A 559 9.63 -13.53 19.86
CA LEU A 559 9.53 -14.59 20.85
C LEU A 559 10.89 -14.81 21.53
N THR A 560 10.88 -15.00 22.84
CA THR A 560 11.99 -15.55 23.62
C THR A 560 11.48 -16.77 24.38
N VAL A 561 12.08 -17.93 24.15
CA VAL A 561 11.59 -19.21 24.69
C VAL A 561 12.75 -20.14 25.06
N ALA A 562 12.58 -20.93 26.11
CA ALA A 562 13.46 -22.04 26.44
C ALA A 562 12.61 -23.30 26.57
N ALA A 563 12.77 -24.26 25.65
CA ALA A 563 12.03 -25.51 25.60
C ALA A 563 12.86 -26.60 24.92
N ASP A 564 12.43 -27.86 25.06
CA ASP A 564 13.10 -29.02 24.46
C ASP A 564 13.06 -28.95 22.93
N ALA A 565 14.08 -29.53 22.29
CA ALA A 565 14.16 -29.61 20.83
C ALA A 565 12.89 -30.25 20.24
N GLY A 566 12.30 -29.62 19.22
CA GLY A 566 11.07 -30.10 18.60
C GLY A 566 9.79 -29.59 19.24
N THR A 567 9.84 -28.86 20.36
CA THR A 567 8.67 -28.18 20.92
C THR A 567 8.20 -27.08 19.95
N THR A 568 6.94 -27.12 19.53
CA THR A 568 6.35 -26.09 18.67
C THR A 568 5.59 -25.06 19.49
N VAL A 569 6.03 -23.80 19.43
CA VAL A 569 5.28 -22.65 19.95
C VAL A 569 4.49 -22.04 18.81
N ARG A 570 3.17 -21.87 18.99
CA ARG A 570 2.27 -21.25 18.00
C ARG A 570 1.81 -19.89 18.49
N LEU A 571 1.83 -18.88 17.62
CA LEU A 571 1.39 -17.50 17.88
C LEU A 571 0.33 -17.08 16.85
N VAL A 572 -0.92 -16.96 17.29
CA VAL A 572 -2.06 -16.53 16.47
C VAL A 572 -2.34 -15.06 16.75
N HIS A 573 -2.33 -14.22 15.72
CA HIS A 573 -2.45 -12.77 15.85
C HIS A 573 -3.82 -12.26 15.40
N GLY A 574 -4.37 -11.27 16.10
CA GLY A 574 -5.62 -10.64 15.69
C GLY A 574 -5.89 -9.29 16.38
N GLU A 575 -6.74 -8.49 15.78
CA GLU A 575 -7.15 -7.17 16.29
C GLU A 575 -8.21 -7.26 17.39
N LYS A 576 -8.90 -8.41 17.48
CA LYS A 576 -10.07 -8.63 18.33
C LYS A 576 -9.95 -9.93 19.11
N LEU A 577 -10.68 -10.01 20.21
CA LEU A 577 -10.98 -11.25 20.92
C LEU A 577 -12.41 -11.69 20.57
N LYS A 578 -12.65 -13.00 20.58
CA LYS A 578 -13.98 -13.61 20.56
C LYS A 578 -14.60 -13.59 21.96
N ASP A 579 -15.88 -13.95 22.07
CA ASP A 579 -16.61 -13.95 23.35
C ASP A 579 -15.99 -14.90 24.40
N ASP A 580 -15.33 -15.97 23.97
CA ASP A 580 -14.61 -16.90 24.85
C ASP A 580 -13.23 -16.40 25.29
N GLY A 581 -12.79 -15.23 24.81
CA GLY A 581 -11.49 -14.64 25.07
C GLY A 581 -10.37 -15.10 24.13
N SER A 582 -10.63 -16.03 23.21
CA SER A 582 -9.66 -16.43 22.18
C SER A 582 -9.45 -15.33 21.14
N VAL A 583 -8.31 -15.37 20.45
CA VAL A 583 -8.00 -14.37 19.40
C VAL A 583 -8.81 -14.65 18.13
N HIS A 584 -9.44 -13.61 17.58
CA HIS A 584 -10.16 -13.70 16.31
C HIS A 584 -9.19 -13.57 15.12
N ALA A 585 -8.83 -14.70 14.52
CA ALA A 585 -7.93 -14.78 13.36
C ALA A 585 -8.55 -15.63 12.23
N GLU A 586 -9.78 -15.29 11.84
CA GLU A 586 -10.53 -15.99 10.78
C GLU A 586 -10.86 -15.04 9.62
N THR A 587 -10.89 -15.59 8.40
CA THR A 587 -11.25 -14.88 7.17
C THR A 587 -11.86 -15.85 6.16
N GLY A 588 -12.78 -15.37 5.32
CA GLY A 588 -13.34 -16.14 4.20
C GLY A 588 -12.45 -16.15 2.95
N HIS A 589 -11.33 -15.42 2.93
CA HIS A 589 -10.50 -15.26 1.73
C HIS A 589 -9.21 -16.07 1.74
N VAL A 590 -8.71 -16.48 2.91
CA VAL A 590 -7.44 -17.18 3.05
C VAL A 590 -7.70 -18.46 3.85
N PRO A 591 -7.66 -19.65 3.21
CA PRO A 591 -7.97 -20.89 3.89
C PRO A 591 -6.85 -21.31 4.86
N GLY A 592 -7.22 -21.99 5.93
CA GLY A 592 -6.29 -22.59 6.88
C GLY A 592 -5.74 -21.60 7.92
N ARG A 593 -4.42 -21.40 7.93
CA ARG A 593 -3.68 -20.81 9.06
C ARG A 593 -3.50 -19.30 8.98
N PHE A 594 -4.57 -18.52 9.01
CA PHE A 594 -4.49 -17.06 8.90
C PHE A 594 -3.73 -16.41 10.09
N GLN A 595 -2.81 -15.47 9.80
CA GLN A 595 -1.99 -14.71 10.76
C GLN A 595 -1.32 -15.55 11.86
N THR A 596 -0.83 -16.75 11.51
CA THR A 596 -0.32 -17.73 12.47
C THR A 596 1.16 -18.03 12.24
N ASP A 597 1.96 -17.67 13.24
CA ASP A 597 3.37 -18.02 13.30
C ASP A 597 3.61 -19.27 14.13
N GLU A 598 4.58 -20.09 13.72
CA GLU A 598 5.03 -21.29 14.44
C GLU A 598 6.55 -21.34 14.53
N TYR A 599 7.06 -21.59 15.73
CA TYR A 599 8.47 -21.76 16.02
C TYR A 599 8.74 -23.13 16.63
N VAL A 600 9.52 -23.97 15.95
CA VAL A 600 9.98 -25.26 16.46
C VAL A 600 11.35 -25.08 17.10
N CYS A 601 11.44 -25.34 18.41
CA CYS A 601 12.62 -25.07 19.23
C CYS A 601 13.79 -25.98 18.85
N GLY A 602 15.01 -25.44 18.92
CA GLY A 602 16.26 -26.16 18.65
C GLY A 602 16.77 -26.99 19.82
N GLY A 603 16.36 -26.66 21.06
CA GLY A 603 16.71 -27.37 22.29
C GLY A 603 18.05 -26.97 22.90
N GLY A 604 18.45 -25.70 22.76
CA GLY A 604 19.78 -25.20 23.14
C GLY A 604 19.85 -24.29 24.37
N GLY A 605 18.75 -24.11 25.09
CA GLY A 605 18.62 -23.10 26.15
C GLY A 605 17.59 -22.02 25.77
N GLU A 606 17.86 -20.76 26.09
CA GLU A 606 17.01 -19.64 25.69
C GLU A 606 17.28 -19.26 24.22
N GLU A 607 16.22 -19.25 23.43
CA GLU A 607 16.20 -18.99 22.00
C GLU A 607 15.38 -17.72 21.72
N THR A 608 15.81 -16.90 20.75
CA THR A 608 15.07 -15.71 20.31
C THR A 608 14.75 -15.82 18.83
N TRP A 609 13.50 -15.54 18.48
CA TRP A 609 13.01 -15.64 17.12
C TRP A 609 12.06 -14.50 16.75
N GLU A 610 12.17 -14.06 15.50
CA GLU A 610 11.25 -13.13 14.82
C GLU A 610 11.05 -13.63 13.38
N PRO A 611 9.83 -13.54 12.82
CA PRO A 611 9.58 -13.79 11.40
C PRO A 611 10.31 -12.75 10.53
N LYS A 612 10.58 -13.10 9.27
CA LYS A 612 11.37 -12.26 8.34
C LYS A 612 10.62 -11.79 7.10
N PHE A 613 9.60 -12.53 6.68
CA PHE A 613 8.97 -12.44 5.36
C PHE A 613 7.45 -12.29 5.43
N SER A 614 6.91 -12.02 6.61
CA SER A 614 5.50 -11.81 6.87
C SER A 614 5.27 -10.72 7.92
N TYR A 615 4.14 -10.04 7.84
CA TYR A 615 3.65 -9.13 8.88
C TYR A 615 2.18 -9.38 9.15
N LYS A 616 1.66 -8.83 10.24
CA LYS A 616 0.34 -9.06 10.84
C LYS A 616 -0.25 -7.74 11.28
N GLY A 617 -1.57 -7.62 11.23
CA GLY A 617 -2.34 -6.55 11.86
C GLY A 617 -2.96 -7.10 13.14
N PHE A 618 -2.55 -6.58 14.30
CA PHE A 618 -2.96 -7.16 15.57
C PHE A 618 -2.84 -6.24 16.77
N ARG A 619 -3.61 -6.58 17.81
CA ARG A 619 -3.40 -6.12 19.19
C ARG A 619 -3.16 -7.30 20.13
N TYR A 620 -3.83 -8.42 19.87
CA TYR A 620 -3.78 -9.60 20.70
C TYR A 620 -2.99 -10.72 20.03
N VAL A 621 -2.30 -11.51 20.86
CA VAL A 621 -1.57 -12.70 20.41
C VAL A 621 -1.93 -13.87 21.31
N GLN A 622 -2.54 -14.89 20.73
CA GLN A 622 -2.80 -16.15 21.42
C GLN A 622 -1.63 -17.10 21.21
N ILE A 623 -1.12 -17.66 22.31
CA ILE A 623 0.09 -18.47 22.33
C ILE A 623 -0.19 -19.82 22.95
N SER A 624 0.24 -20.89 22.27
CA SER A 624 0.21 -22.26 22.79
C SER A 624 1.54 -22.97 22.57
N GLY A 625 1.77 -24.05 23.32
CA GLY A 625 3.00 -24.86 23.23
C GLY A 625 4.17 -24.32 24.06
N LEU A 626 3.95 -23.30 24.89
CA LEU A 626 4.96 -22.83 25.83
C LEU A 626 5.07 -23.77 27.05
N PRO A 627 6.28 -24.04 27.57
CA PRO A 627 6.45 -24.90 28.75
C PRO A 627 6.03 -24.22 30.05
N ARG A 628 5.89 -22.89 30.05
CA ARG A 628 5.46 -22.07 31.18
C ARG A 628 4.79 -20.79 30.68
N ARG A 629 3.99 -20.16 31.54
CA ARG A 629 3.38 -18.86 31.26
C ARG A 629 4.45 -17.83 30.85
N PRO A 630 4.28 -17.13 29.71
CA PRO A 630 5.21 -16.09 29.31
C PRO A 630 5.01 -14.84 30.18
N SER A 631 6.11 -14.18 30.55
CA SER A 631 6.09 -12.79 31.00
C SER A 631 6.13 -11.85 29.79
N PRO A 632 5.76 -10.55 29.95
CA PRO A 632 5.70 -9.61 28.84
C PRO A 632 7.01 -9.46 28.04
N GLU A 633 8.18 -9.66 28.65
CA GLU A 633 9.47 -9.61 27.93
C GLU A 633 9.72 -10.78 26.97
N HIS A 634 9.03 -11.91 27.15
CA HIS A 634 9.19 -13.07 26.26
C HIS A 634 8.45 -12.91 24.93
N VAL A 635 7.53 -11.96 24.83
CA VAL A 635 6.73 -11.74 23.62
C VAL A 635 6.61 -10.24 23.40
N LEU A 636 7.47 -9.67 22.56
CA LEU A 636 7.45 -8.23 22.25
C LEU A 636 6.82 -7.97 20.90
N GLY A 637 5.95 -6.96 20.79
CA GLY A 637 5.46 -6.48 19.50
C GLY A 637 6.56 -5.71 18.75
N ARG A 638 6.65 -5.88 17.44
CA ARG A 638 7.54 -5.16 16.54
C ARG A 638 6.68 -4.37 15.58
N VAL A 639 6.70 -3.04 15.68
CA VAL A 639 5.99 -2.16 14.75
C VAL A 639 6.83 -2.00 13.50
N VAL A 640 6.24 -2.29 12.34
CA VAL A 640 6.94 -2.35 11.06
C VAL A 640 6.14 -1.59 10.02
N HIS A 641 6.77 -0.63 9.35
CA HIS A 641 6.20 0.10 8.22
C HIS A 641 7.29 0.85 7.44
N THR A 642 6.94 1.42 6.28
CA THR A 642 7.77 2.35 5.52
C THR A 642 8.23 3.50 6.43
N ARG A 643 9.53 3.76 6.50
CA ARG A 643 10.11 4.80 7.35
C ARG A 643 9.90 6.21 6.77
N VAL A 644 8.70 6.75 6.95
CA VAL A 644 8.37 8.13 6.60
C VAL A 644 8.59 9.07 7.79
N ASP A 645 9.01 10.30 7.52
CA ASP A 645 9.15 11.34 8.55
C ASP A 645 7.77 11.86 8.98
N GLU A 646 7.53 12.06 10.28
CA GLU A 646 6.45 12.94 10.73
C GLU A 646 6.80 14.40 10.41
N VAL A 647 5.91 15.10 9.70
CA VAL A 647 6.16 16.48 9.24
C VAL A 647 5.18 17.49 9.81
N SER A 648 4.16 17.06 10.55
CA SER A 648 3.21 17.97 11.19
C SER A 648 2.80 17.57 12.60
N GLU A 649 2.29 18.56 13.33
CA GLU A 649 1.71 18.43 14.67
C GLU A 649 0.35 19.14 14.71
N PHE A 650 -0.61 18.56 15.43
CA PHE A 650 -1.93 19.16 15.69
C PHE A 650 -2.26 19.13 17.18
N ARG A 651 -2.81 20.22 17.72
CA ARG A 651 -3.31 20.32 19.10
C ARG A 651 -4.52 21.24 19.15
N CYS A 652 -5.48 20.98 20.02
CA CYS A 652 -6.61 21.88 20.26
C CYS A 652 -7.20 21.70 21.67
N SER A 653 -8.14 22.57 22.03
CA SER A 653 -8.82 22.51 23.33
C SER A 653 -9.82 21.35 23.48
N GLU A 654 -10.14 20.62 22.41
CA GLU A 654 -11.02 19.43 22.44
C GLU A 654 -10.15 18.16 22.42
N PRO A 655 -9.96 17.49 23.58
CA PRO A 655 -9.09 16.32 23.67
C PRO A 655 -9.49 15.17 22.75
N PHE A 656 -10.78 15.05 22.39
CA PHE A 656 -11.25 14.02 21.47
C PHE A 656 -10.68 14.19 20.06
N TYR A 657 -10.48 15.42 19.59
CA TYR A 657 -9.88 15.67 18.28
C TYR A 657 -8.41 15.25 18.23
N GLU A 658 -7.66 15.43 19.32
CA GLU A 658 -6.30 14.89 19.41
C GLU A 658 -6.27 13.35 19.43
N ARG A 659 -7.31 12.70 19.96
CA ARG A 659 -7.45 11.23 19.89
C ARG A 659 -7.71 10.77 18.45
N LEU A 660 -8.57 11.47 17.71
CA LEU A 660 -8.82 11.21 16.29
C LEU A 660 -7.52 11.32 15.46
N ASP A 661 -6.78 12.41 15.63
CA ASP A 661 -5.48 12.63 14.96
C ASP A 661 -4.50 11.47 15.23
N LYS A 662 -4.30 11.11 16.50
CA LYS A 662 -3.39 10.02 16.90
C LYS A 662 -3.82 8.66 16.34
N ALA A 663 -5.11 8.35 16.37
CA ALA A 663 -5.63 7.10 15.81
C ALA A 663 -5.44 7.03 14.30
N MET A 664 -5.72 8.12 13.58
CA MET A 664 -5.54 8.18 12.13
C MET A 664 -4.07 8.07 11.73
N ARG A 665 -3.17 8.77 12.42
CA ARG A 665 -1.71 8.65 12.18
C ARG A 665 -1.22 7.22 12.34
N ARG A 666 -1.64 6.55 13.42
CA ARG A 666 -1.32 5.15 13.66
C ARG A 666 -1.86 4.24 12.55
N THR A 667 -3.13 4.42 12.19
CA THR A 667 -3.80 3.64 11.15
C THR A 667 -3.11 3.78 9.80
N VAL A 668 -2.74 5.01 9.42
CA VAL A 668 -1.97 5.27 8.20
C VAL A 668 -0.63 4.56 8.25
N LEU A 669 0.16 4.73 9.32
CA LEU A 669 1.49 4.11 9.43
C LEU A 669 1.43 2.59 9.40
N ASN A 670 0.45 1.99 10.08
CA ASN A 670 0.20 0.54 10.04
C ASN A 670 -0.13 0.04 8.63
N ASN A 671 -0.46 0.93 7.69
CA ASN A 671 -0.84 0.60 6.32
C ASN A 671 0.17 1.10 5.26
N LEU A 672 1.40 1.46 5.66
CA LEU A 672 2.47 1.78 4.71
C LEU A 672 3.50 0.64 4.65
N HIS A 673 3.36 -0.27 3.70
CA HIS A 673 4.27 -1.42 3.52
C HIS A 673 4.82 -1.44 2.09
N GLY A 674 5.52 -0.38 1.69
CA GLY A 674 5.99 -0.17 0.31
C GLY A 674 4.89 0.18 -0.71
N ILE A 675 3.61 0.04 -0.31
CA ILE A 675 2.38 0.49 -0.97
C ILE A 675 1.37 0.95 0.11
N PRO A 676 0.37 1.79 -0.22
CA PRO A 676 -0.66 2.23 0.73
C PRO A 676 -1.75 1.16 0.84
N THR A 677 -1.64 0.27 1.82
CA THR A 677 -2.58 -0.84 1.99
C THR A 677 -3.91 -0.39 2.61
N ASP A 678 -4.98 -1.11 2.35
CA ASP A 678 -6.27 -0.95 3.03
C ASP A 678 -6.16 -1.30 4.53
N THR A 679 -5.86 -2.56 4.85
CA THR A 679 -5.69 -3.07 6.23
C THR A 679 -4.42 -3.92 6.33
N PRO A 680 -3.71 -3.91 7.48
CA PRO A 680 -2.57 -4.77 7.71
C PRO A 680 -2.93 -6.23 8.03
N MET A 681 -4.22 -6.52 8.28
CA MET A 681 -4.72 -7.82 8.69
C MET A 681 -5.21 -8.65 7.50
N TYR A 682 -6.27 -8.21 6.82
CA TYR A 682 -7.00 -9.06 5.88
C TYR A 682 -6.43 -9.07 4.47
N GLU A 683 -6.38 -7.92 3.80
CA GLU A 683 -6.18 -7.87 2.35
C GLU A 683 -4.80 -7.35 1.96
N LYS A 684 -4.25 -6.36 2.68
CA LYS A 684 -2.87 -5.87 2.47
C LYS A 684 -2.64 -5.38 1.05
N ASN A 685 -3.67 -4.82 0.44
CA ASN A 685 -3.71 -4.47 -0.97
C ASN A 685 -3.73 -2.95 -1.15
N GLY A 686 -3.08 -2.46 -2.20
CA GLY A 686 -3.10 -1.04 -2.55
C GLY A 686 -4.44 -0.63 -3.17
N TRP A 687 -5.50 -0.61 -2.37
CA TRP A 687 -6.82 -0.21 -2.83
C TRP A 687 -6.85 1.27 -3.20
N THR A 688 -7.27 1.52 -4.44
CA THR A 688 -7.11 2.83 -5.08
C THR A 688 -8.00 3.91 -4.47
N GLY A 689 -9.27 3.58 -4.16
CA GLY A 689 -10.20 4.49 -3.51
C GLY A 689 -9.77 4.86 -2.10
N ASP A 690 -9.27 3.89 -1.35
CA ASP A 690 -8.74 4.07 -0.01
C ASP A 690 -7.59 5.07 -0.05
N ALA A 691 -6.55 4.78 -0.84
CA ALA A 691 -5.39 5.65 -1.00
C ALA A 691 -5.80 7.07 -1.44
N GLN A 692 -6.82 7.21 -2.31
CA GLN A 692 -7.36 8.50 -2.71
C GLN A 692 -7.90 9.31 -1.54
N LEU A 693 -8.67 8.68 -0.66
CA LEU A 693 -9.30 9.34 0.49
C LEU A 693 -8.27 9.63 1.60
N GLY A 694 -7.30 8.73 1.78
CA GLY A 694 -6.25 8.87 2.79
C GLY A 694 -5.14 9.85 2.42
N ALA A 695 -4.84 10.02 1.12
CA ALA A 695 -3.67 10.77 0.65
C ALA A 695 -3.54 12.21 1.19
N PRO A 696 -4.62 13.03 1.29
CA PRO A 696 -4.51 14.35 1.92
C PRO A 696 -4.01 14.30 3.35
N VAL A 697 -4.51 13.35 4.16
CA VAL A 697 -4.06 13.17 5.55
C VAL A 697 -2.64 12.63 5.58
N MET A 698 -2.29 11.65 4.72
CA MET A 698 -0.95 11.10 4.61
C MET A 698 0.09 12.20 4.30
N ALA A 699 -0.18 13.02 3.29
CA ALA A 699 0.72 14.09 2.83
C ALA A 699 0.78 15.29 3.78
N TYR A 700 -0.22 15.46 4.65
CA TYR A 700 -0.18 16.47 5.71
C TYR A 700 0.60 15.96 6.94
N ALA A 701 0.38 14.70 7.33
CA ALA A 701 0.98 14.10 8.52
C ALA A 701 2.44 13.71 8.32
N PHE A 702 2.79 13.18 7.14
CA PHE A 702 4.06 12.51 6.88
C PHE A 702 4.74 12.97 5.59
N GLY A 703 6.07 12.82 5.54
CA GLY A 703 6.88 13.03 4.34
C GLY A 703 6.76 11.86 3.37
N VAL A 704 5.70 11.82 2.57
CA VAL A 704 5.33 10.66 1.71
C VAL A 704 5.63 10.85 0.22
N HIS A 705 6.37 11.89 -0.18
CA HIS A 705 6.63 12.17 -1.60
C HIS A 705 7.22 10.95 -2.33
N ARG A 706 8.34 10.40 -1.84
CA ARG A 706 9.03 9.28 -2.49
C ARG A 706 8.17 8.01 -2.53
N PHE A 707 7.40 7.78 -1.48
CA PHE A 707 6.46 6.68 -1.38
C PHE A 707 5.32 6.80 -2.42
N LEU A 708 4.66 7.95 -2.51
CA LEU A 708 3.59 8.18 -3.48
C LEU A 708 4.11 8.26 -4.92
N SER A 709 5.31 8.81 -5.16
CA SER A 709 5.95 8.78 -6.48
C SER A 709 6.21 7.35 -6.96
N LYS A 710 6.65 6.45 -6.06
CA LYS A 710 6.78 5.03 -6.41
C LYS A 710 5.43 4.40 -6.76
N TRP A 711 4.40 4.65 -5.94
CA TRP A 711 3.09 4.06 -6.18
C TRP A 711 2.37 4.62 -7.42
N LEU A 712 2.65 5.87 -7.81
CA LEU A 712 2.25 6.40 -9.12
C LEU A 712 2.89 5.62 -10.28
N GLY A 713 4.13 5.15 -10.11
CA GLY A 713 4.77 4.17 -10.99
C GLY A 713 3.98 2.86 -11.06
N ASP A 714 3.62 2.28 -9.91
CA ASP A 714 2.81 1.06 -9.85
C ASP A 714 1.44 1.22 -10.53
N LEU A 715 0.80 2.39 -10.39
CA LEU A 715 -0.45 2.75 -11.09
C LEU A 715 -0.26 2.76 -12.60
N ALA A 716 0.88 3.26 -13.07
CA ALA A 716 1.20 3.27 -14.50
C ALA A 716 1.46 1.86 -15.04
N ASP A 717 2.22 1.06 -14.30
CA ASP A 717 2.56 -0.33 -14.64
C ASP A 717 1.29 -1.20 -14.64
N SER A 718 0.30 -0.91 -13.79
CA SER A 718 -0.96 -1.65 -13.72
C SER A 718 -2.01 -1.21 -14.76
N GLN A 719 -1.73 -0.28 -15.68
CA GLN A 719 -2.70 0.10 -16.70
C GLN A 719 -2.71 -0.93 -17.84
N ASN A 720 -3.88 -1.53 -18.10
CA ASN A 720 -3.99 -2.50 -19.20
C ASN A 720 -3.92 -1.81 -20.58
N THR A 721 -3.90 -2.63 -21.64
CA THR A 721 -3.78 -2.15 -23.03
C THR A 721 -4.93 -1.25 -23.49
N ASP A 722 -6.12 -1.41 -22.92
CA ASP A 722 -7.29 -0.58 -23.25
C ASP A 722 -7.25 0.79 -22.56
N GLY A 723 -6.38 0.97 -21.55
CA GLY A 723 -6.29 2.19 -20.75
C GLY A 723 -7.00 2.08 -19.39
N GLN A 724 -7.60 0.95 -19.07
CA GLN A 724 -8.27 0.74 -17.79
C GLN A 724 -7.25 0.55 -16.65
N LEU A 725 -7.60 1.04 -15.46
CA LEU A 725 -6.91 0.76 -14.21
C LEU A 725 -7.72 -0.22 -13.33
N PRO A 726 -7.05 -1.11 -12.58
CA PRO A 726 -7.68 -1.97 -11.59
C PRO A 726 -7.95 -1.22 -10.27
N VAL A 727 -8.86 -1.72 -9.45
CA VAL A 727 -9.16 -1.14 -8.14
C VAL A 727 -8.10 -1.44 -7.06
N ILE A 728 -7.22 -2.41 -7.28
CA ILE A 728 -6.04 -2.75 -6.45
C ILE A 728 -4.77 -2.55 -7.28
N VAL A 729 -3.77 -1.86 -6.72
CA VAL A 729 -2.50 -1.56 -7.39
C VAL A 729 -1.30 -1.78 -6.45
N PRO A 730 -0.26 -2.54 -6.84
CA PRO A 730 -0.13 -3.34 -8.08
C PRO A 730 -1.25 -4.38 -8.27
N SER A 731 -1.44 -4.92 -9.48
CA SER A 731 -2.45 -5.97 -9.74
C SER A 731 -1.87 -7.20 -10.42
N GLY A 732 -2.17 -8.39 -9.90
CA GLY A 732 -1.88 -9.68 -10.55
C GLY A 732 -2.88 -10.09 -11.64
N GLY A 733 -3.69 -9.15 -12.15
CA GLY A 733 -4.77 -9.39 -13.12
C GLY A 733 -6.19 -9.33 -12.52
N TRP A 734 -6.32 -9.12 -11.21
CA TRP A 734 -7.60 -8.93 -10.51
C TRP A 734 -8.00 -7.44 -10.45
N GLY A 735 -9.29 -7.15 -10.30
CA GLY A 735 -9.79 -5.79 -10.05
C GLY A 735 -10.05 -4.94 -11.29
N TYR A 736 -9.94 -5.50 -12.50
CA TYR A 736 -10.38 -4.87 -13.75
C TYR A 736 -11.87 -5.14 -14.05
N GLY A 737 -12.37 -6.33 -13.70
CA GLY A 737 -13.78 -6.71 -13.87
C GLY A 737 -14.52 -6.72 -12.53
N ASP A 738 -14.09 -7.58 -11.61
CA ASP A 738 -14.67 -7.63 -10.27
C ASP A 738 -14.46 -6.30 -9.54
N LEU A 739 -15.55 -5.76 -9.00
CA LEU A 739 -15.57 -4.43 -8.35
C LEU A 739 -15.06 -3.29 -9.24
N GLY A 740 -14.94 -3.53 -10.55
CA GLY A 740 -14.57 -2.58 -11.59
C GLY A 740 -15.63 -2.51 -12.70
N PRO A 741 -15.67 -1.42 -13.48
CA PRO A 741 -14.93 -0.19 -13.25
C PRO A 741 -15.56 0.64 -12.13
N SER A 742 -14.71 1.36 -11.39
CA SER A 742 -15.12 2.20 -10.25
C SER A 742 -14.31 3.51 -10.28
N PRO A 743 -14.72 4.53 -11.06
CA PRO A 743 -13.98 5.79 -11.24
C PRO A 743 -13.62 6.46 -9.92
N GLU A 744 -14.52 6.43 -8.96
CA GLU A 744 -14.30 7.01 -7.64
C GLU A 744 -13.28 6.23 -6.80
N TRP A 745 -12.81 5.07 -7.27
CA TRP A 745 -11.60 4.40 -6.79
C TRP A 745 -10.39 4.73 -7.67
N THR A 746 -10.50 4.52 -8.99
CA THR A 746 -9.35 4.56 -9.91
C THR A 746 -8.93 5.97 -10.32
N THR A 747 -9.77 6.99 -10.11
CA THR A 747 -9.40 8.41 -10.27
C THR A 747 -8.40 8.90 -9.22
N VAL A 748 -7.96 8.02 -8.31
CA VAL A 748 -6.76 8.24 -7.49
C VAL A 748 -5.56 8.65 -8.32
N TYR A 749 -5.41 8.13 -9.55
CA TYR A 749 -4.25 8.42 -10.39
C TYR A 749 -4.16 9.90 -10.79
N PRO A 750 -5.16 10.49 -11.48
CA PRO A 750 -5.17 11.92 -11.76
C PRO A 750 -5.26 12.79 -10.50
N PHE A 751 -5.91 12.30 -9.43
CA PHE A 751 -5.96 13.01 -8.16
C PHE A 751 -4.56 13.14 -7.53
N LEU A 752 -3.82 12.04 -7.39
CA LEU A 752 -2.47 12.06 -6.82
C LEU A 752 -1.51 12.87 -7.66
N VAL A 753 -1.56 12.79 -9.00
CA VAL A 753 -0.71 13.63 -9.85
C VAL A 753 -0.94 15.12 -9.56
N ARG A 754 -2.20 15.55 -9.39
CA ARG A 754 -2.53 16.93 -8.99
C ARG A 754 -2.05 17.27 -7.58
N GLU A 755 -2.21 16.34 -6.64
CA GLU A 755 -1.80 16.51 -5.24
C GLU A 755 -0.28 16.60 -5.07
N MET A 756 0.49 15.85 -5.87
CA MET A 756 1.95 15.91 -5.86
C MET A 756 2.46 17.30 -6.26
N TYR A 757 1.83 17.94 -7.25
CA TYR A 757 2.11 19.34 -7.57
C TYR A 757 1.62 20.29 -6.47
N ARG A 758 0.41 20.07 -5.94
CA ARG A 758 -0.20 20.94 -4.91
C ARG A 758 0.65 21.01 -3.64
N VAL A 759 1.04 19.85 -3.11
CA VAL A 759 1.71 19.69 -1.81
C VAL A 759 3.24 19.80 -1.92
N TYR A 760 3.84 19.32 -3.01
CA TYR A 760 5.30 19.26 -3.17
C TYR A 760 5.85 20.15 -4.29
N GLY A 761 5.00 20.74 -5.13
CA GLY A 761 5.44 21.56 -6.26
C GLY A 761 6.16 20.77 -7.34
N ASP A 762 5.85 19.48 -7.47
CA ASP A 762 6.49 18.57 -8.41
C ASP A 762 5.66 18.43 -9.70
N ASP A 763 5.98 19.25 -10.71
CA ASP A 763 5.36 19.17 -12.04
C ASP A 763 5.93 18.04 -12.90
N ARG A 764 7.08 17.47 -12.54
CA ARG A 764 7.70 16.36 -13.28
C ARG A 764 6.86 15.11 -13.18
N VAL A 765 6.31 14.81 -12.00
CA VAL A 765 5.37 13.68 -11.83
C VAL A 765 4.25 13.76 -12.87
N ALA A 766 3.67 14.95 -13.06
CA ALA A 766 2.64 15.12 -14.08
C ALA A 766 3.16 14.91 -15.51
N ARG A 767 4.37 15.37 -15.83
CA ARG A 767 5.00 15.17 -17.16
C ARG A 767 5.31 13.70 -17.45
N GLU A 768 5.85 12.98 -16.47
CA GLU A 768 6.22 11.56 -16.60
C GLU A 768 4.99 10.67 -16.81
N HIS A 769 3.91 10.96 -16.07
CA HIS A 769 2.70 10.14 -16.09
C HIS A 769 1.67 10.60 -17.14
N TRP A 770 1.91 11.72 -17.85
CA TRP A 770 0.92 12.35 -18.73
C TRP A 770 0.28 11.41 -19.77
N PRO A 771 1.06 10.61 -20.54
CA PRO A 771 0.48 9.76 -21.58
C PRO A 771 -0.42 8.65 -21.02
N THR A 772 0.00 8.02 -19.93
CA THR A 772 -0.72 6.95 -19.24
C THR A 772 -2.00 7.49 -18.56
N LEU A 773 -1.88 8.63 -17.88
CA LEU A 773 -3.00 9.30 -17.20
C LEU A 773 -4.09 9.73 -18.20
N THR A 774 -3.71 10.37 -19.30
CA THR A 774 -4.66 10.81 -20.33
C THR A 774 -5.34 9.63 -21.03
N ARG A 775 -4.62 8.53 -21.29
CA ARG A 775 -5.20 7.29 -21.81
C ARG A 775 -6.29 6.72 -20.89
N TYR A 776 -6.08 6.77 -19.58
CA TYR A 776 -7.08 6.33 -18.59
C TYR A 776 -8.34 7.19 -18.62
N LEU A 777 -8.19 8.52 -18.62
CA LEU A 777 -9.35 9.41 -18.66
C LEU A 777 -10.11 9.32 -20.00
N ASP A 778 -9.40 9.14 -21.11
CA ASP A 778 -10.01 8.95 -22.41
C ASP A 778 -10.81 7.64 -22.46
N TRP A 779 -10.31 6.57 -21.84
CA TRP A 779 -11.04 5.31 -21.66
C TRP A 779 -12.30 5.47 -20.80
N GLU A 780 -12.21 6.21 -19.68
CA GLU A 780 -13.37 6.54 -18.83
C GLU A 780 -14.46 7.34 -19.58
N ILE A 781 -14.06 8.32 -20.39
CA ILE A 781 -14.99 9.10 -21.22
C ILE A 781 -15.64 8.22 -22.29
N ALA A 782 -14.89 7.31 -22.92
CA ALA A 782 -15.40 6.47 -24.01
C ALA A 782 -16.50 5.49 -23.58
N ARG A 783 -16.59 5.18 -22.27
CA ARG A 783 -17.56 4.21 -21.72
C ARG A 783 -18.76 4.84 -20.98
N LEU A 784 -18.93 6.16 -21.07
CA LEU A 784 -20.07 6.85 -20.46
C LEU A 784 -21.39 6.28 -20.99
N LYS A 785 -22.39 6.15 -20.10
CA LYS A 785 -23.76 5.72 -20.44
C LYS A 785 -24.70 6.88 -20.17
N ASP A 786 -25.44 7.31 -21.19
CA ASP A 786 -26.32 8.48 -21.12
C ASP A 786 -25.60 9.75 -20.62
N GLY A 787 -24.31 9.89 -20.96
CA GLY A 787 -23.47 10.99 -20.50
C GLY A 787 -23.03 10.91 -19.04
N LEU A 788 -23.19 9.76 -18.37
CA LEU A 788 -22.83 9.52 -16.98
C LEU A 788 -21.84 8.36 -16.84
N ALA A 789 -20.94 8.44 -15.87
CA ALA A 789 -20.08 7.33 -15.48
C ALA A 789 -20.86 6.35 -14.60
N VAL A 790 -20.40 5.09 -14.53
CA VAL A 790 -21.00 4.01 -13.73
C VAL A 790 -19.91 3.34 -12.90
N THR A 791 -20.27 2.93 -11.68
CA THR A 791 -19.44 2.20 -10.72
C THR A 791 -20.00 0.86 -10.29
N ALA A 792 -19.13 0.01 -9.75
CA ALA A 792 -19.47 -1.19 -8.98
C ALA A 792 -19.44 -1.01 -7.46
N LEU A 793 -18.86 0.07 -6.90
CA LEU A 793 -18.57 0.20 -5.47
C LEU A 793 -19.34 1.33 -4.74
N GLY A 794 -19.44 2.54 -5.30
CA GLY A 794 -20.27 3.62 -4.74
C GLY A 794 -19.71 4.28 -3.47
N ASP A 795 -20.53 4.76 -2.56
CA ASP A 795 -20.11 5.26 -1.23
C ASP A 795 -19.92 4.13 -0.19
N TYR A 796 -18.96 3.24 -0.42
CA TYR A 796 -18.79 1.95 0.28
C TYR A 796 -18.89 2.05 1.82
N LEU A 797 -19.54 1.04 2.42
CA LEU A 797 -19.77 0.87 3.87
C LEU A 797 -20.46 2.04 4.60
N PRO A 798 -21.59 2.56 4.10
CA PRO A 798 -22.40 3.47 4.91
C PRO A 798 -23.06 2.74 6.08
N PRO A 799 -23.41 3.44 7.19
CA PRO A 799 -24.10 2.83 8.32
C PRO A 799 -25.35 2.05 7.89
N GLY A 800 -25.45 0.80 8.35
CA GLY A 800 -26.57 -0.11 8.03
C GLY A 800 -26.37 -1.00 6.80
N TYR A 801 -25.22 -0.92 6.11
CA TYR A 801 -24.94 -1.72 4.93
C TYR A 801 -23.57 -2.44 5.06
N GLY A 802 -23.53 -3.72 4.67
CA GLY A 802 -22.32 -4.56 4.71
C GLY A 802 -21.51 -4.56 3.41
N GLY A 803 -21.39 -3.41 2.75
CA GLY A 803 -20.64 -3.26 1.49
C GLY A 803 -21.14 -2.07 0.67
N ASN A 804 -21.54 -2.33 -0.57
CA ASN A 804 -21.99 -1.29 -1.48
C ASN A 804 -23.23 -0.54 -0.96
N PRO A 805 -23.37 0.76 -1.29
CA PRO A 805 -24.52 1.57 -0.89
C PRO A 805 -25.80 1.25 -1.65
N PRO A 806 -26.96 1.72 -1.15
CA PRO A 806 -28.22 1.73 -1.90
C PRO A 806 -28.28 2.80 -3.02
N GLU A 807 -27.38 3.79 -3.02
CA GLU A 807 -27.32 4.88 -4.00
C GLU A 807 -27.23 4.39 -5.47
N ASP A 808 -27.70 5.22 -6.41
CA ASP A 808 -27.51 4.97 -7.86
C ASP A 808 -26.01 4.90 -8.19
N THR A 809 -25.63 3.83 -8.90
CA THR A 809 -24.26 3.52 -9.35
C THR A 809 -23.64 4.59 -10.26
N ARG A 810 -24.39 5.62 -10.66
CA ARG A 810 -23.89 6.69 -11.53
C ARG A 810 -23.51 7.96 -10.78
N LEU A 811 -24.02 8.18 -9.57
CA LEU A 811 -23.87 9.46 -8.86
C LEU A 811 -22.40 9.70 -8.47
N THR A 812 -21.82 8.84 -7.64
CA THR A 812 -20.44 9.00 -7.16
C THR A 812 -19.45 8.86 -8.31
N ALA A 813 -19.64 7.88 -9.19
CA ALA A 813 -18.81 7.65 -10.37
C ALA A 813 -18.67 8.91 -11.25
N THR A 814 -19.80 9.54 -11.58
CA THR A 814 -19.81 10.77 -12.40
C THR A 814 -19.17 11.94 -11.67
N ALA A 815 -19.44 12.11 -10.37
CA ALA A 815 -18.90 13.22 -9.60
C ALA A 815 -17.37 13.14 -9.47
N TYR A 816 -16.81 11.96 -9.24
CA TYR A 816 -15.37 11.75 -9.13
C TYR A 816 -14.67 11.85 -10.49
N LEU A 817 -15.27 11.32 -11.58
CA LEU A 817 -14.75 11.53 -12.92
C LEU A 817 -14.72 13.01 -13.31
N HIS A 818 -15.80 13.77 -13.00
CA HIS A 818 -15.81 15.22 -13.19
C HIS A 818 -14.64 15.89 -12.48
N ARG A 819 -14.41 15.58 -11.19
CA ARG A 819 -13.27 16.12 -10.42
C ARG A 819 -11.94 15.79 -11.08
N ALA A 820 -11.75 14.53 -11.51
CA ALA A 820 -10.54 14.08 -12.18
C ALA A 820 -10.25 14.86 -13.47
N LEU A 821 -11.28 15.09 -14.29
CA LEU A 821 -11.17 15.87 -15.53
C LEU A 821 -10.84 17.34 -15.26
N VAL A 822 -11.47 17.95 -14.26
CA VAL A 822 -11.17 19.33 -13.86
C VAL A 822 -9.72 19.45 -13.37
N HIS A 823 -9.29 18.59 -12.45
CA HIS A 823 -7.92 18.60 -11.93
C HIS A 823 -6.88 18.35 -13.03
N THR A 824 -7.18 17.45 -13.95
CA THR A 824 -6.28 17.17 -15.09
C THR A 824 -6.23 18.34 -16.06
N ALA A 825 -7.35 19.03 -16.30
CA ALA A 825 -7.36 20.24 -17.12
C ALA A 825 -6.53 21.37 -16.48
N GLU A 826 -6.57 21.53 -15.15
CA GLU A 826 -5.70 22.48 -14.44
C GLU A 826 -4.21 22.10 -14.60
N MET A 827 -3.88 20.82 -14.44
CA MET A 827 -2.52 20.34 -14.69
C MET A 827 -2.09 20.55 -16.14
N ALA A 828 -2.99 20.34 -17.09
CA ALA A 828 -2.73 20.58 -18.51
C ALA A 828 -2.36 22.05 -18.75
N GLU A 829 -3.02 23.00 -18.09
CA GLU A 829 -2.66 24.42 -18.16
C GLU A 829 -1.27 24.71 -17.58
N ILE A 830 -0.93 24.11 -16.44
CA ILE A 830 0.40 24.22 -15.82
C ILE A 830 1.49 23.67 -16.75
N LEU A 831 1.19 22.59 -17.47
CA LEU A 831 2.13 21.95 -18.39
C LEU A 831 2.19 22.62 -19.77
N GLY A 832 1.24 23.49 -20.11
CA GLY A 832 1.10 24.13 -21.42
C GLY A 832 0.30 23.32 -22.45
N GLU A 833 -0.39 22.26 -22.02
CA GLU A 833 -1.17 21.31 -22.81
C GLU A 833 -2.60 21.81 -23.09
N LYS A 834 -2.70 22.97 -23.74
CA LYS A 834 -3.99 23.69 -23.91
C LYS A 834 -5.10 22.86 -24.56
N ALA A 835 -4.80 22.08 -25.59
CA ALA A 835 -5.80 21.26 -26.27
C ALA A 835 -6.43 20.22 -25.34
N THR A 836 -5.61 19.59 -24.49
CA THR A 836 -6.05 18.64 -23.47
C THR A 836 -6.90 19.35 -22.40
N ALA A 837 -6.48 20.54 -21.97
CA ALA A 837 -7.25 21.34 -21.01
C ALA A 837 -8.66 21.67 -21.52
N ASP A 838 -8.76 22.16 -22.78
CA ASP A 838 -10.03 22.53 -23.39
C ASP A 838 -10.95 21.31 -23.58
N ARG A 839 -10.39 20.17 -24.01
CA ARG A 839 -11.10 18.90 -24.16
C ARG A 839 -11.70 18.41 -22.83
N TYR A 840 -10.88 18.34 -21.78
CA TYR A 840 -11.35 17.81 -20.48
C TYR A 840 -12.28 18.77 -19.74
N ARG A 841 -12.13 20.09 -19.90
CA ARG A 841 -13.16 21.03 -19.43
C ARG A 841 -14.50 20.83 -20.12
N THR A 842 -14.48 20.63 -21.44
CA THR A 842 -15.72 20.40 -22.21
C THR A 842 -16.42 19.12 -21.71
N ALA A 843 -15.68 18.03 -21.55
CA ALA A 843 -16.21 16.78 -21.01
C ALA A 843 -16.73 16.94 -19.56
N ALA A 844 -16.03 17.68 -18.70
CA ALA A 844 -16.46 17.95 -17.34
C ALA A 844 -17.79 18.74 -17.31
N GLU A 845 -17.95 19.79 -18.12
CA GLU A 845 -19.20 20.56 -18.17
C GLU A 845 -20.38 19.72 -18.71
N GLN A 846 -20.13 18.83 -19.66
CA GLN A 846 -21.13 17.87 -20.15
C GLN A 846 -21.56 16.89 -19.05
N LEU A 847 -20.61 16.31 -18.31
CA LEU A 847 -20.89 15.44 -17.16
C LEU A 847 -21.67 16.17 -16.08
N LYS A 848 -21.28 17.41 -15.73
CA LYS A 848 -21.99 18.24 -14.73
C LYS A 848 -23.43 18.52 -15.15
N SER A 849 -23.66 18.78 -16.43
CA SER A 849 -25.00 19.02 -16.97
C SER A 849 -25.86 17.76 -16.90
N ALA A 850 -25.35 16.62 -17.34
CA ALA A 850 -26.03 15.33 -17.25
C ALA A 850 -26.30 14.92 -15.79
N PHE A 851 -25.32 15.11 -14.91
CA PHE A 851 -25.42 14.82 -13.47
C PHE A 851 -26.57 15.59 -12.82
N ASN A 852 -26.64 16.90 -13.04
CA ASN A 852 -27.69 17.72 -12.47
C ASN A 852 -29.07 17.37 -13.06
N ALA A 853 -29.16 17.08 -14.36
CA ALA A 853 -30.40 16.66 -14.99
C ALA A 853 -30.92 15.32 -14.43
N ALA A 854 -30.02 14.40 -14.08
CA ALA A 854 -30.37 13.08 -13.59
C ALA A 854 -30.73 13.06 -12.09
N PHE A 855 -30.02 13.83 -11.26
CA PHE A 855 -30.07 13.64 -9.79
C PHE A 855 -30.61 14.83 -9.00
N LEU A 856 -30.56 16.07 -9.53
CA LEU A 856 -31.08 17.23 -8.80
C LEU A 856 -32.60 17.29 -8.96
N SER A 857 -33.34 17.10 -7.86
CA SER A 857 -34.80 17.08 -7.90
C SER A 857 -35.41 18.49 -7.95
N PRO A 858 -36.69 18.64 -8.37
CA PRO A 858 -37.41 19.90 -8.30
C PRO A 858 -37.53 20.48 -6.88
N GLU A 859 -37.48 19.63 -5.85
CA GLU A 859 -37.46 20.02 -4.43
C GLU A 859 -36.11 20.59 -3.97
N GLY A 860 -35.14 20.70 -4.88
CA GLY A 860 -33.88 21.41 -4.66
C GLY A 860 -32.83 20.64 -3.87
N HIS A 861 -32.86 19.30 -3.92
CA HIS A 861 -31.79 18.45 -3.38
C HIS A 861 -31.58 17.20 -4.24
N TYR A 862 -30.45 16.54 -4.04
CA TYR A 862 -30.07 15.38 -4.86
C TYR A 862 -30.73 14.10 -4.36
N ARG A 863 -31.28 13.33 -5.29
CA ARG A 863 -31.95 12.05 -5.05
C ARG A 863 -31.54 11.01 -6.09
N THR A 864 -31.58 9.75 -5.70
CA THR A 864 -31.29 8.60 -6.56
C THR A 864 -32.54 7.73 -6.70
N ALA A 865 -32.77 7.16 -7.89
CA ALA A 865 -33.97 6.35 -8.14
C ALA A 865 -34.01 5.00 -7.40
N LYS A 866 -32.86 4.55 -6.87
CA LYS A 866 -32.69 3.23 -6.23
C LYS A 866 -32.87 3.22 -4.70
N ASP A 867 -33.03 4.36 -4.05
CA ASP A 867 -33.20 4.44 -2.59
C ASP A 867 -34.43 5.29 -2.22
N PRO A 868 -35.39 4.78 -1.42
CA PRO A 868 -36.51 5.58 -0.92
C PRO A 868 -36.12 6.61 0.17
N GLY A 869 -34.91 6.54 0.76
CA GLY A 869 -34.47 7.40 1.87
C GLY A 869 -33.52 8.56 1.48
N TYR A 870 -33.34 9.53 2.39
CA TYR A 870 -32.37 10.62 2.22
C TYR A 870 -30.93 10.15 2.50
N ARG A 871 -30.00 10.49 1.61
CA ARG A 871 -28.57 10.15 1.69
C ARG A 871 -27.72 11.40 1.78
N GLN A 872 -26.94 11.54 2.85
CA GLN A 872 -26.08 12.72 3.06
C GLN A 872 -25.00 12.81 1.99
N THR A 873 -24.42 11.67 1.59
CA THR A 873 -23.41 11.57 0.52
C THR A 873 -23.88 12.17 -0.79
N SER A 874 -25.10 11.83 -1.22
CA SER A 874 -25.70 12.33 -2.46
C SER A 874 -25.80 13.86 -2.51
N ASN A 875 -25.80 14.52 -1.34
CA ASN A 875 -25.93 15.97 -1.21
C ASN A 875 -24.60 16.65 -0.86
N ALA A 876 -23.74 16.00 -0.07
CA ALA A 876 -22.43 16.52 0.32
C ALA A 876 -21.43 16.54 -0.84
N ILE A 877 -21.38 15.48 -1.67
CA ILE A 877 -20.44 15.40 -2.81
C ILE A 877 -20.68 16.54 -3.81
N PRO A 878 -21.92 16.81 -4.28
CA PRO A 878 -22.13 17.91 -5.23
C PRO A 878 -21.81 19.30 -4.69
N LEU A 879 -21.99 19.51 -3.38
CA LEU A 879 -21.58 20.76 -2.72
C LEU A 879 -20.05 20.89 -2.69
N ALA A 880 -19.34 19.82 -2.31
CA ALA A 880 -17.89 19.78 -2.19
C ALA A 880 -17.16 19.89 -3.53
N PHE A 881 -17.66 19.23 -4.58
CA PHE A 881 -17.04 19.23 -5.91
C PHE A 881 -17.54 20.35 -6.84
N GLY A 882 -18.39 21.25 -6.34
CA GLY A 882 -18.90 22.38 -7.13
C GLY A 882 -19.85 21.99 -8.27
N LEU A 883 -20.51 20.84 -8.15
CA LEU A 883 -21.52 20.36 -9.11
C LEU A 883 -22.87 21.03 -8.89
N ALA A 884 -23.22 21.34 -7.64
CA ALA A 884 -24.45 22.02 -7.26
C ALA A 884 -24.58 23.40 -7.92
N PRO A 885 -25.64 23.65 -8.72
CA PRO A 885 -25.91 24.98 -9.27
C PRO A 885 -26.06 26.01 -8.14
N ALA A 886 -25.59 27.23 -8.37
CA ALA A 886 -25.66 28.30 -7.37
C ALA A 886 -27.08 28.57 -6.85
N SER A 887 -28.11 28.36 -7.67
CA SER A 887 -29.53 28.48 -7.30
C SER A 887 -30.02 27.38 -6.35
N ALA A 888 -29.38 26.20 -6.35
CA ALA A 888 -29.80 25.05 -5.57
C ALA A 888 -28.95 24.84 -4.30
N ARG A 889 -27.77 25.47 -4.16
CA ARG A 889 -26.89 25.26 -3.00
C ARG A 889 -27.62 25.45 -1.66
N ALA A 890 -28.37 26.54 -1.49
CA ALA A 890 -29.07 26.81 -0.25
C ALA A 890 -30.13 25.75 0.10
N SER A 891 -30.86 25.22 -0.89
CA SER A 891 -31.86 24.16 -0.66
C SER A 891 -31.19 22.81 -0.39
N VAL A 892 -30.09 22.49 -1.09
CA VAL A 892 -29.29 21.27 -0.85
C VAL A 892 -28.74 21.31 0.58
N THR A 893 -28.10 22.41 0.97
CA THR A 893 -27.56 22.63 2.32
C THR A 893 -28.66 22.50 3.36
N LYS A 894 -29.80 23.17 3.18
CA LYS A 894 -30.93 23.05 4.12
C LYS A 894 -31.38 21.60 4.27
N SER A 895 -31.54 20.86 3.18
CA SER A 895 -31.97 19.45 3.23
C SER A 895 -30.98 18.57 4.00
N LEU A 896 -29.67 18.85 3.86
CA LEU A 896 -28.62 18.12 4.55
C LEU A 896 -28.67 18.39 6.06
N LEU A 897 -28.86 19.65 6.45
CA LEU A 897 -29.03 20.04 7.86
C LEU A 897 -30.30 19.44 8.47
N ASP A 898 -31.41 19.46 7.74
CA ASP A 898 -32.68 18.87 8.18
C ASP A 898 -32.52 17.36 8.45
N ASP A 899 -31.81 16.62 7.58
CA ASP A 899 -31.53 15.19 7.78
C ASP A 899 -30.59 14.94 8.97
N VAL A 900 -29.49 15.69 9.08
CA VAL A 900 -28.56 15.58 10.23
C VAL A 900 -29.31 15.82 11.54
N ALA A 901 -30.13 16.86 11.61
CA ALA A 901 -30.94 17.17 12.78
C ALA A 901 -31.96 16.07 13.09
N ALA A 902 -32.67 15.56 12.07
CA ALA A 902 -33.63 14.47 12.22
C ALA A 902 -32.99 13.16 12.72
N ARG A 903 -31.70 12.96 12.45
CA ARG A 903 -30.90 11.82 12.93
C ARG A 903 -30.20 12.09 14.26
N GLY A 904 -30.46 13.23 14.92
CA GLY A 904 -29.81 13.57 16.17
C GLY A 904 -28.29 13.77 16.02
N ASN A 905 -27.86 14.47 14.97
CA ASN A 905 -26.46 14.75 14.63
C ASN A 905 -25.62 13.51 14.27
N HIS A 906 -26.25 12.46 13.71
CA HIS A 906 -25.52 11.30 13.18
C HIS A 906 -25.31 11.44 11.68
N LEU A 907 -24.14 10.97 11.23
CA LEU A 907 -23.86 10.78 9.81
C LEU A 907 -24.55 9.52 9.27
N ASN A 908 -24.82 9.48 7.96
CA ASN A 908 -25.20 8.24 7.26
C ASN A 908 -24.31 7.92 6.04
N THR A 909 -23.13 8.54 6.01
CA THR A 909 -22.16 8.45 4.91
C THR A 909 -21.27 7.23 5.02
N GLY A 910 -20.94 6.62 3.88
CA GLY A 910 -19.84 5.67 3.74
C GLY A 910 -18.50 6.39 3.54
N ALA A 911 -17.53 5.69 2.93
CA ALA A 911 -16.17 6.18 2.78
C ALA A 911 -16.06 7.52 2.02
N LEU A 912 -16.78 7.65 0.90
CA LEU A 912 -16.69 8.84 0.03
C LEU A 912 -17.41 10.03 0.66
N GLY A 913 -18.61 9.82 1.20
CA GLY A 913 -19.39 10.89 1.83
C GLY A 913 -18.71 11.44 3.07
N THR A 914 -18.13 10.56 3.90
CA THR A 914 -17.39 10.95 5.12
C THR A 914 -16.19 11.84 4.79
N SER A 915 -15.53 11.61 3.64
CA SER A 915 -14.40 12.43 3.19
C SER A 915 -14.74 13.87 2.85
N VAL A 916 -16.01 14.17 2.53
CA VAL A 916 -16.43 15.51 2.10
C VAL A 916 -17.43 16.18 3.04
N LEU A 917 -18.15 15.44 3.88
CA LEU A 917 -19.26 15.95 4.70
C LEU A 917 -18.88 17.17 5.55
N PHE A 918 -17.78 17.06 6.31
CA PHE A 918 -17.34 18.11 7.24
C PHE A 918 -16.87 19.37 6.52
N ALA A 919 -16.09 19.17 5.44
CA ALA A 919 -15.64 20.27 4.59
C ALA A 919 -16.82 20.98 3.91
N ALA A 920 -17.81 20.22 3.43
CA ALA A 920 -19.02 20.76 2.81
C ALA A 920 -19.87 21.57 3.79
N LEU A 921 -20.20 21.01 4.97
CA LEU A 921 -20.96 21.71 6.01
C LEU A 921 -20.27 23.01 6.45
N THR A 922 -18.94 22.94 6.64
CA THR A 922 -18.15 24.10 7.05
C THR A 922 -18.10 25.17 5.97
N ALA A 923 -17.90 24.78 4.71
CA ALA A 923 -17.91 25.71 3.57
C ALA A 923 -19.27 26.39 3.38
N GLU A 924 -20.36 25.71 3.74
CA GLU A 924 -21.73 26.25 3.72
C GLU A 924 -22.09 27.05 4.98
N GLY A 925 -21.14 27.26 5.91
CA GLY A 925 -21.35 28.11 7.09
C GLY A 925 -21.92 27.40 8.32
N HIS A 926 -21.83 26.07 8.37
CA HIS A 926 -22.33 25.24 9.47
C HIS A 926 -21.23 24.43 10.20
N PRO A 927 -20.16 25.08 10.69
CA PRO A 927 -19.10 24.41 11.46
C PRO A 927 -19.58 23.87 12.81
N ASP A 928 -20.65 24.44 13.36
CA ASP A 928 -21.33 23.99 14.57
C ASP A 928 -21.94 22.58 14.38
N VAL A 929 -22.58 22.34 13.25
CA VAL A 929 -23.14 21.03 12.88
C VAL A 929 -22.02 20.03 12.60
N ALA A 930 -20.96 20.45 11.89
CA ALA A 930 -19.78 19.61 11.67
C ALA A 930 -19.14 19.18 13.00
N HIS A 931 -18.99 20.10 13.96
CA HIS A 931 -18.52 19.79 15.31
C HIS A 931 -19.43 18.78 16.00
N ALA A 932 -20.75 19.02 16.00
CA ALA A 932 -21.72 18.14 16.66
C ALA A 932 -21.69 16.69 16.13
N ILE A 933 -21.51 16.50 14.82
CA ILE A 933 -21.33 15.17 14.22
C ILE A 933 -19.98 14.57 14.65
N ALA A 934 -18.90 15.35 14.57
CA ALA A 934 -17.54 14.88 14.87
C ALA A 934 -17.39 14.42 16.33
N THR A 935 -18.14 15.01 17.27
CA THR A 935 -18.09 14.68 18.70
C THR A 935 -19.24 13.78 19.15
N GLN A 936 -20.08 13.28 18.23
CA GLN A 936 -21.14 12.33 18.55
C GLN A 936 -20.55 11.06 19.20
N ARG A 937 -21.27 10.50 20.19
CA ARG A 937 -20.84 9.37 21.02
C ARG A 937 -21.68 8.11 20.79
N THR A 938 -22.88 8.23 20.23
CA THR A 938 -23.75 7.09 19.93
C THR A 938 -23.57 6.59 18.49
N TYR A 939 -23.97 5.34 18.23
CA TYR A 939 -23.86 4.74 16.89
C TYR A 939 -24.76 5.45 15.86
N PRO A 940 -24.26 5.71 14.63
CA PRO A 940 -22.88 5.56 14.15
C PRO A 940 -22.02 6.82 14.44
N SER A 941 -20.84 6.66 15.04
CA SER A 941 -19.87 7.75 15.23
C SER A 941 -18.48 7.23 15.62
N TRP A 942 -17.44 8.06 15.48
CA TRP A 942 -16.13 7.74 16.05
C TRP A 942 -16.18 7.70 17.59
N GLY A 943 -16.95 8.57 18.23
CA GLY A 943 -17.09 8.56 19.69
C GLY A 943 -17.60 7.21 20.20
N TYR A 944 -18.53 6.59 19.46
CA TYR A 944 -18.98 5.22 19.72
C TYR A 944 -17.85 4.21 19.64
N TRP A 945 -16.98 4.27 18.61
CA TRP A 945 -15.80 3.39 18.52
C TRP A 945 -14.85 3.56 19.70
N PHE A 946 -14.50 4.81 20.04
CA PHE A 946 -13.56 5.12 21.11
C PHE A 946 -14.10 4.76 22.51
N ASP A 947 -15.42 4.80 22.70
CA ASP A 947 -16.07 4.32 23.92
C ASP A 947 -16.07 2.79 24.02
N HIS A 948 -15.85 2.10 22.90
CA HIS A 948 -15.70 0.64 22.80
C HIS A 948 -14.26 0.21 22.52
N GLY A 949 -13.28 1.05 22.89
CA GLY A 949 -11.87 0.67 22.94
C GLY A 949 -11.08 0.82 21.64
N ALA A 950 -11.61 1.55 20.65
CA ALA A 950 -10.85 1.90 19.47
C ALA A 950 -9.60 2.74 19.80
N ASP A 951 -8.50 2.43 19.12
CA ASP A 951 -7.23 3.15 19.20
C ASP A 951 -6.60 3.41 17.82
N THR A 952 -7.33 3.02 16.78
CA THR A 952 -7.12 3.15 15.33
C THR A 952 -8.48 3.46 14.69
N MET A 953 -8.49 3.78 13.41
CA MET A 953 -9.73 3.94 12.64
C MET A 953 -10.21 2.56 12.16
N TRP A 954 -11.51 2.34 12.10
CA TRP A 954 -12.11 1.06 11.73
C TRP A 954 -12.70 1.09 10.31
N GLU A 955 -12.90 -0.09 9.73
CA GLU A 955 -13.44 -0.25 8.38
C GLU A 955 -14.95 -0.01 8.31
N MET A 956 -15.66 -0.36 9.39
CA MET A 956 -17.12 -0.32 9.44
C MET A 956 -17.60 0.38 10.72
N TRP A 957 -18.78 0.98 10.68
CA TRP A 957 -19.31 1.76 11.80
C TRP A 957 -19.75 0.91 13.01
N GLN A 958 -20.13 -0.34 12.79
CA GLN A 958 -20.56 -1.30 13.82
C GLN A 958 -19.37 -1.92 14.60
N LEU A 959 -19.62 -2.43 15.81
CA LEU A 959 -18.55 -2.91 16.72
C LEU A 959 -17.86 -4.19 16.25
N ASP A 960 -18.58 -5.01 15.50
CA ASP A 960 -18.12 -6.23 14.83
C ASP A 960 -17.41 -5.93 13.50
N SER A 961 -17.10 -4.65 13.22
CA SER A 961 -16.29 -4.21 12.08
C SER A 961 -15.16 -5.20 11.78
N ARG A 962 -15.08 -5.63 10.52
CA ARG A 962 -14.14 -6.66 10.05
C ARG A 962 -12.71 -6.26 10.41
N SER A 963 -12.16 -5.21 9.81
CA SER A 963 -10.89 -4.59 10.19
C SER A 963 -11.08 -3.45 11.20
N ARG A 964 -10.28 -3.45 12.26
CA ARG A 964 -10.13 -2.34 13.22
C ARG A 964 -8.92 -1.47 12.92
N ASP A 965 -8.33 -1.58 11.74
CA ASP A 965 -7.20 -0.78 11.31
C ASP A 965 -7.34 -0.40 9.82
N HIS A 966 -8.19 0.60 9.57
CA HIS A 966 -8.56 1.03 8.23
C HIS A 966 -8.83 2.54 8.14
N TYR A 967 -8.17 3.24 7.21
CA TYR A 967 -8.08 4.70 7.29
C TYR A 967 -9.18 5.49 6.55
N PHE A 968 -9.98 4.89 5.64
CA PHE A 968 -10.89 5.70 4.80
C PHE A 968 -12.01 6.40 5.59
N GLN A 969 -12.38 5.91 6.78
CA GLN A 969 -13.39 6.57 7.62
C GLN A 969 -12.76 7.62 8.55
N GLY A 970 -11.42 7.69 8.59
CA GLY A 970 -10.68 8.64 9.42
C GLY A 970 -10.50 10.04 8.80
N THR A 971 -11.13 10.32 7.65
CA THR A 971 -10.95 11.56 6.87
C THR A 971 -11.40 12.83 7.61
N VAL A 972 -12.17 12.71 8.71
CA VAL A 972 -12.45 13.83 9.63
C VAL A 972 -11.17 14.54 10.09
N VAL A 973 -10.04 13.82 10.16
CA VAL A 973 -8.74 14.39 10.53
C VAL A 973 -8.25 15.44 9.53
N GLN A 974 -8.58 15.33 8.24
CA GLN A 974 -8.28 16.39 7.28
C GLN A 974 -8.98 17.69 7.67
N TRP A 975 -10.25 17.62 8.06
CA TRP A 975 -11.03 18.77 8.54
C TRP A 975 -10.43 19.38 9.82
N LEU A 976 -9.84 18.58 10.72
CA LEU A 976 -9.13 19.10 11.88
C LEU A 976 -7.96 20.01 11.48
N TYR A 977 -7.18 19.61 10.49
CA TYR A 977 -6.04 20.41 10.02
C TYR A 977 -6.49 21.65 9.23
N GLU A 978 -7.39 21.44 8.26
CA GLU A 978 -7.72 22.42 7.25
C GLU A 978 -8.80 23.41 7.70
N ASN A 979 -9.67 23.02 8.64
CA ASN A 979 -10.81 23.84 9.06
C ASN A 979 -10.81 24.16 10.55
N VAL A 980 -10.46 23.21 11.43
CA VAL A 980 -10.38 23.49 12.88
C VAL A 980 -9.16 24.34 13.19
N ALA A 981 -7.96 23.85 12.89
CA ALA A 981 -6.76 24.67 13.00
C ALA A 981 -6.69 25.72 11.88
N GLY A 982 -7.14 25.35 10.68
CA GLY A 982 -7.37 26.30 9.59
C GLY A 982 -6.21 26.41 8.59
N LEU A 983 -5.24 25.50 8.56
CA LEU A 983 -4.09 25.58 7.64
C LEU A 983 -4.34 24.72 6.39
N ARG A 984 -4.64 25.37 5.27
CA ARG A 984 -5.00 24.71 4.00
C ARG A 984 -3.88 24.82 2.99
N PRO A 985 -3.44 23.72 2.35
CA PRO A 985 -2.46 23.81 1.29
C PRO A 985 -3.05 24.61 0.12
N GLY A 986 -2.29 25.59 -0.38
CA GLY A 986 -2.58 26.25 -1.63
C GLY A 986 -2.01 25.43 -2.78
N ASP A 987 -1.12 26.01 -3.58
CA ASP A 987 -0.57 25.32 -4.75
C ASP A 987 0.96 25.42 -4.85
N ALA A 988 1.54 24.65 -5.78
CA ALA A 988 2.96 24.64 -6.12
C ALA A 988 3.88 24.46 -4.89
N GLY A 989 3.52 23.50 -4.03
CA GLY A 989 4.28 23.15 -2.84
C GLY A 989 4.30 24.25 -1.80
N TYR A 990 3.11 24.69 -1.36
CA TYR A 990 2.93 25.79 -0.41
C TYR A 990 3.57 27.11 -0.85
N ARG A 991 3.71 27.35 -2.17
CA ARG A 991 4.05 28.70 -2.66
C ARG A 991 2.97 29.69 -2.24
N THR A 992 1.72 29.23 -2.29
CA THR A 992 0.58 29.87 -1.66
C THR A 992 -0.06 28.91 -0.67
N PHE A 993 -0.72 29.43 0.36
CA PHE A 993 -1.60 28.67 1.23
C PHE A 993 -2.64 29.58 1.88
N THR A 994 -3.64 28.97 2.52
CA THR A 994 -4.71 29.72 3.19
C THR A 994 -4.69 29.38 4.68
N VAL A 995 -4.84 30.42 5.50
CA VAL A 995 -5.12 30.30 6.92
C VAL A 995 -6.56 30.75 7.16
N ARG A 996 -7.46 29.81 7.44
CA ARG A 996 -8.88 30.05 7.66
C ARG A 996 -9.44 29.08 8.73
N PRO A 997 -9.38 29.47 10.01
CA PRO A 997 -10.02 28.70 11.09
C PRO A 997 -11.54 28.91 11.06
N ASP A 998 -12.30 27.86 10.76
CA ASP A 998 -13.76 27.90 10.65
C ASP A 998 -14.46 27.25 11.86
N ALA A 999 -13.83 26.30 12.57
CA ALA A 999 -14.46 25.62 13.70
C ALA A 999 -14.16 26.29 15.04
N ARG A 1000 -14.58 27.55 15.21
CA ARG A 1000 -14.57 28.26 16.51
C ARG A 1000 -15.73 27.85 17.43
N THR A 1001 -16.59 26.97 16.95
CA THR A 1001 -17.65 26.36 17.75
C THR A 1001 -17.13 25.06 18.33
N GLY A 1002 -17.22 24.91 19.65
CA GLY A 1002 -16.82 23.69 20.36
C GLY A 1002 -15.32 23.57 20.67
N VAL A 1003 -14.48 24.52 20.26
CA VAL A 1003 -13.07 24.63 20.69
C VAL A 1003 -12.69 26.09 20.97
N ASP A 1004 -11.88 26.31 22.01
CA ASP A 1004 -11.39 27.61 22.46
C ASP A 1004 -10.05 27.99 21.81
N TRP A 1005 -9.28 27.00 21.39
CA TRP A 1005 -8.01 27.19 20.70
C TRP A 1005 -7.67 25.98 19.84
N ALA A 1006 -6.95 26.20 18.74
CA ALA A 1006 -6.34 25.15 17.95
C ALA A 1006 -5.05 25.64 17.29
N ARG A 1007 -4.12 24.71 17.09
CA ARG A 1007 -2.86 24.96 16.39
C ARG A 1007 -2.43 23.78 15.56
N THR A 1008 -1.82 24.07 14.43
CA THR A 1008 -1.12 23.07 13.61
C THR A 1008 0.14 23.68 13.00
N SER A 1009 1.17 22.87 12.82
CA SER A 1009 2.32 23.25 12.02
C SER A 1009 2.78 22.10 11.13
N ILE A 1010 3.27 22.41 9.94
CA ILE A 1010 3.77 21.46 8.96
C ILE A 1010 5.12 21.93 8.40
N ARG A 1011 6.08 21.01 8.26
CA ARG A 1011 7.32 21.21 7.49
C ARG A 1011 7.04 20.91 6.03
N THR A 1012 6.79 21.97 5.26
CA THR A 1012 6.58 21.91 3.81
C THR A 1012 7.91 21.78 3.06
N VAL A 1013 7.87 21.60 1.74
CA VAL A 1013 9.05 21.69 0.85
C VAL A 1013 9.75 23.06 0.86
N ARG A 1014 9.16 24.08 1.51
CA ARG A 1014 9.72 25.43 1.67
C ARG A 1014 10.12 25.75 3.11
N GLY A 1015 9.89 24.82 4.04
CA GLY A 1015 10.06 25.02 5.47
C GLY A 1015 8.74 25.08 6.23
N ARG A 1016 8.79 25.55 7.49
CA ARG A 1016 7.66 25.51 8.42
C ARG A 1016 6.55 26.51 8.04
N ALA A 1017 5.33 26.01 7.86
CA ALA A 1017 4.09 26.79 7.88
C ALA A 1017 3.30 26.44 9.14
N SER A 1018 2.69 27.43 9.80
CA SER A 1018 1.89 27.16 11.01
C SER A 1018 0.78 28.16 11.24
N VAL A 1019 -0.25 27.71 11.94
CA VAL A 1019 -1.32 28.53 12.51
C VAL A 1019 -1.52 28.17 13.98
N ASP A 1020 -1.76 29.18 14.80
CA ASP A 1020 -2.10 29.06 16.22
C ASP A 1020 -3.13 30.15 16.53
N TRP A 1021 -4.34 29.75 16.91
CA TRP A 1021 -5.39 30.69 17.29
C TRP A 1021 -6.00 30.32 18.64
N ALA A 1022 -6.44 31.34 19.38
CA ALA A 1022 -7.10 31.18 20.66
C ALA A 1022 -8.10 32.31 20.93
N HIS A 1023 -9.24 31.99 21.54
CA HIS A 1023 -10.11 32.97 22.15
C HIS A 1023 -9.38 33.65 23.32
N THR A 1024 -9.54 34.97 23.41
CA THR A 1024 -9.07 35.79 24.52
C THR A 1024 -10.28 36.36 25.26
N GLY A 1025 -10.11 36.88 26.48
CA GLY A 1025 -11.22 37.43 27.26
C GLY A 1025 -11.99 38.58 26.57
N THR A 1026 -11.44 39.17 25.50
CA THR A 1026 -12.04 40.28 24.75
C THR A 1026 -12.13 40.02 23.23
N GLY A 1027 -11.82 38.81 22.75
CA GLY A 1027 -11.71 38.56 21.30
C GLY A 1027 -10.97 37.28 20.91
N LEU A 1028 -10.14 37.35 19.88
CA LEU A 1028 -9.37 36.24 19.30
C LEU A 1028 -7.94 36.69 18.95
N ARG A 1029 -6.95 35.85 19.24
CA ARG A 1029 -5.56 35.95 18.76
C ARG A 1029 -5.35 34.93 17.65
N LEU A 1030 -4.69 35.31 16.56
CA LEU A 1030 -4.32 34.44 15.44
C LEU A 1030 -2.86 34.69 15.04
N ALA A 1031 -1.99 33.72 15.30
CA ALA A 1031 -0.58 33.73 14.93
C ALA A 1031 -0.34 32.82 13.70
N VAL A 1032 0.42 33.32 12.74
CA VAL A 1032 0.72 32.64 11.46
C VAL A 1032 2.22 32.70 11.18
N VAL A 1033 2.80 31.57 10.75
CA VAL A 1033 4.17 31.51 10.23
C VAL A 1033 4.14 31.15 8.75
N VAL A 1034 4.79 31.98 7.94
CA VAL A 1034 4.92 31.81 6.49
C VAL A 1034 6.39 31.55 6.15
N PRO A 1035 6.74 30.44 5.46
CA PRO A 1035 8.11 30.15 5.08
C PRO A 1035 8.64 31.11 4.00
N VAL A 1036 9.97 31.14 3.81
CA VAL A 1036 10.62 32.01 2.82
C VAL A 1036 10.13 31.66 1.41
N GLY A 1037 9.80 32.68 0.61
CA GLY A 1037 9.30 32.48 -0.76
C GLY A 1037 7.84 32.02 -0.86
N ALA A 1038 7.12 31.93 0.27
CA ALA A 1038 5.69 31.66 0.30
C ALA A 1038 4.85 32.90 0.63
N GLU A 1039 3.55 32.79 0.34
CA GLU A 1039 2.52 33.76 0.69
C GLU A 1039 1.31 33.04 1.31
N ALA A 1040 0.69 33.66 2.30
CA ALA A 1040 -0.55 33.19 2.91
C ALA A 1040 -1.69 34.20 2.74
N GLU A 1041 -2.87 33.70 2.37
CA GLU A 1041 -4.14 34.42 2.54
C GLU A 1041 -4.69 34.08 3.93
N VAL A 1042 -4.74 35.06 4.83
CA VAL A 1042 -5.16 34.91 6.23
C VAL A 1042 -6.55 35.49 6.40
N HIS A 1043 -7.49 34.62 6.72
CA HIS A 1043 -8.89 34.92 7.01
C HIS A 1043 -9.02 35.15 8.51
N VAL A 1044 -8.93 36.40 8.94
CA VAL A 1044 -9.05 36.77 10.36
C VAL A 1044 -10.54 36.81 10.72
N PRO A 1045 -11.01 36.02 11.69
CA PRO A 1045 -12.41 36.03 12.05
C PRO A 1045 -12.83 37.35 12.73
N ALA A 1046 -13.67 38.14 12.05
CA ALA A 1046 -14.16 39.43 12.52
C ALA A 1046 -15.37 39.89 11.67
N ALA A 1047 -16.27 40.68 12.26
CA ALA A 1047 -17.43 41.21 11.55
C ALA A 1047 -17.07 42.35 10.59
N ARG A 1048 -16.12 43.22 10.97
CA ARG A 1048 -15.69 44.37 10.16
C ARG A 1048 -14.19 44.55 10.28
N GLN A 1049 -13.58 45.16 9.26
CA GLN A 1049 -12.15 45.45 9.22
C GLN A 1049 -11.64 46.25 10.42
N ARG A 1050 -12.44 47.18 10.96
CA ARG A 1050 -12.07 47.99 12.13
C ARG A 1050 -11.96 47.19 13.44
N ASP A 1051 -12.52 45.99 13.46
CA ASP A 1051 -12.53 45.10 14.61
C ASP A 1051 -11.27 44.21 14.63
N VAL A 1052 -10.34 44.37 13.66
CA VAL A 1052 -9.08 43.62 13.56
C VAL A 1052 -7.88 44.49 13.94
N GLY A 1053 -7.09 44.03 14.91
CA GLY A 1053 -5.73 44.51 15.16
C GLY A 1053 -4.76 43.90 14.15
N VAL A 1054 -4.35 44.70 13.16
CA VAL A 1054 -3.55 44.27 12.01
C VAL A 1054 -2.06 44.54 12.27
N PRO A 1055 -1.17 43.55 12.09
CA PRO A 1055 0.26 43.77 12.17
C PRO A 1055 0.79 44.56 10.96
N ASP A 1056 1.79 45.42 11.18
CA ASP A 1056 2.43 46.20 10.12
C ASP A 1056 2.92 45.32 8.96
N GLY A 1057 2.58 45.73 7.74
CA GLY A 1057 2.95 45.06 6.49
C GLY A 1057 1.97 43.99 5.99
N ALA A 1058 0.90 43.68 6.74
CA ALA A 1058 -0.19 42.84 6.23
C ALA A 1058 -1.09 43.63 5.26
N GLU A 1059 -1.36 43.06 4.09
CA GLU A 1059 -2.13 43.73 3.03
C GLU A 1059 -3.60 43.32 3.11
N TYR A 1060 -4.51 44.26 3.32
CA TYR A 1060 -5.95 43.99 3.24
C TYR A 1060 -6.33 43.58 1.81
N VAL A 1061 -7.06 42.48 1.67
CA VAL A 1061 -7.55 41.96 0.39
C VAL A 1061 -9.03 42.27 0.21
N ARG A 1062 -9.87 41.77 1.13
CA ARG A 1062 -11.34 41.90 1.08
C ARG A 1062 -11.97 41.54 2.43
N SER A 1063 -13.27 41.77 2.57
CA SER A 1063 -14.07 41.26 3.68
C SER A 1063 -15.13 40.29 3.14
N GLU A 1064 -15.32 39.18 3.84
CA GLU A 1064 -16.33 38.17 3.57
C GLU A 1064 -17.20 38.00 4.84
N PRO A 1065 -18.42 37.44 4.76
CA PRO A 1065 -19.21 37.16 5.95
C PRO A 1065 -18.40 36.40 7.02
N GLY A 1066 -18.22 37.02 8.18
CA GLY A 1066 -17.49 36.46 9.33
C GLY A 1066 -15.97 36.55 9.28
N HIS A 1067 -15.36 37.07 8.20
CA HIS A 1067 -13.91 37.15 8.04
C HIS A 1067 -13.44 38.45 7.36
N VAL A 1068 -12.27 38.93 7.80
CA VAL A 1068 -11.52 40.01 7.14
C VAL A 1068 -10.21 39.39 6.64
N ILE A 1069 -9.93 39.56 5.35
CA ILE A 1069 -8.91 38.78 4.66
C ILE A 1069 -7.68 39.64 4.38
N TYR A 1070 -6.53 39.12 4.77
CA TYR A 1070 -5.22 39.74 4.58
C TYR A 1070 -4.29 38.83 3.79
N ARG A 1071 -3.37 39.42 3.05
CA ARG A 1071 -2.25 38.75 2.40
C ARG A 1071 -0.98 39.05 3.17
N VAL A 1072 -0.21 38.02 3.46
CA VAL A 1072 1.08 38.11 4.16
C VAL A 1072 2.13 37.24 3.50
N THR A 1073 3.38 37.69 3.50
CA THR A 1073 4.53 36.94 2.96
C THR A 1073 5.35 36.32 4.07
N HIS A 1074 6.54 35.77 3.78
CA HIS A 1074 7.48 35.23 4.76
C HIS A 1074 7.49 35.98 6.10
N GLY A 1075 7.48 35.23 7.20
CA GLY A 1075 7.70 35.71 8.55
C GLY A 1075 6.62 35.27 9.52
N SER A 1076 6.70 35.81 10.75
CA SER A 1076 5.71 35.57 11.81
C SER A 1076 4.76 36.76 11.89
N TRP A 1077 3.46 36.47 11.87
CA TRP A 1077 2.37 37.43 11.86
C TRP A 1077 1.43 37.15 13.02
N GLU A 1078 0.98 38.19 13.71
CA GLU A 1078 0.00 38.06 14.78
C GLU A 1078 -1.12 39.07 14.52
N PHE A 1079 -2.33 38.55 14.40
CA PHE A 1079 -3.57 39.31 14.27
C PHE A 1079 -4.34 39.18 15.57
N THR A 1080 -5.08 40.23 15.92
CA THR A 1080 -6.10 40.18 16.96
C THR A 1080 -7.44 40.59 16.37
N ALA A 1081 -8.53 40.08 16.92
CA ALA A 1081 -9.88 40.49 16.53
C ALA A 1081 -10.75 40.64 17.76
N THR A 1082 -11.54 41.71 17.85
CA THR A 1082 -12.66 41.80 18.79
C THR A 1082 -13.87 41.10 18.16
N LEU A 1083 -14.34 40.04 18.80
CA LEU A 1083 -15.45 39.20 18.31
C LEU A 1083 -16.82 39.78 18.67
#